data_AF-A0A5E6THC7-F1
#
_entry.id   AF-A0A5E6THC7-F1
#
_cell.length_a   1.000
_cell.length_b   1.000
_cell.length_c   1.000
_cell.angle_alpha   90.00
_cell.angle_beta   90.00
_cell.angle_gamma   90.00
#
_symmetry.space_group_name_H-M   'P 1'
#
loop_
_entity.id
_entity.type
_entity.pdbx_description
1 polymer ?
#
loop_
_entity_poly.entity_id
_entity_poly.type
_entity_poly.pdbx_seq_one_letter_code
_entity_poly.pdbx_strand_id
1 'polypeptide(L)'
;MRQKPGPLRPPPTTDTPAPPVSRPASYDRPIDLDSRLPGRVRPDGSNEPPGINPDGPHGSSARVEPGITITQMSETQTLRTRIATSPLEPYLQSVDASLHHDVDGLKMHKGRRFADIANEDGSAAGLTVMVAFHDLIKAYRARLPSELTPSGPPLYRVADSNVWSLKKPIEYYDPMQFASSHTADAQGYYSVHKHRAIEHSGPYGKWTEFEVVQRDAGFAFADEHRRLIRVDPSEARGETAVPLKLAHWSDGDIWKMYRLEGAQALVFRIEAQALGKAPDWATRFNEPDTHTFLIDSSRWSYPQKSETERAQILRSYNLSMAQQNRLRQDMEHGRFPDWAEQHKRLSQNPLDDSRFEQIAEELEPFILKMRNEGENHDFDSHPVEQRYEENFLKSYLEHAGYKRNKHDYLYRIDIPAMFRADLRTPFELARDKRLVKLRGNPSDSTTKSAFSATFGAANALSYMGFDYYSNPRHYNSQANRYPGHFSDSDSSSGYRHNSAEESDTSFEMDDSRDYPLLRRKQTLGFLYVIDTRGIEVVPRVENIYLNDKDFDGDKLEGRISMPTRGISAERIWLASSDLSQAARVGDILRQAGDNAEQIEKATWAGTDGSDSYFFGTTAYDRLISQIAHSGGIVLKLPKGKNTHSNDITWPVAEHYRA
;
A
#
# COMPACT_ATOMS: atom_id res chain seq x y z
N MET A 1 -7.17 -13.77 -65.25
CA MET A 1 -8.00 -14.96 -65.53
C MET A 1 -8.02 -15.88 -64.32
N ARG A 2 -9.10 -15.85 -63.53
CA ARG A 2 -9.87 -16.98 -62.98
C ARG A 2 -10.89 -16.39 -62.01
N GLN A 3 -12.16 -16.65 -62.30
CA GLN A 3 -13.32 -16.10 -61.62
C GLN A 3 -13.63 -16.86 -60.32
N LYS A 4 -14.10 -16.09 -59.31
CA LYS A 4 -15.19 -16.31 -58.32
C LYS A 4 -15.65 -17.75 -58.00
N PRO A 5 -16.04 -18.06 -56.74
CA PRO A 5 -17.17 -17.37 -56.11
C PRO A 5 -17.14 -17.19 -54.57
N GLY A 6 -17.87 -16.18 -54.10
CA GLY A 6 -18.62 -16.29 -52.83
C GLY A 6 -20.11 -16.16 -53.15
N PRO A 7 -20.99 -16.05 -52.14
CA PRO A 7 -21.09 -16.80 -50.90
C PRO A 7 -22.36 -17.69 -50.89
N LEU A 8 -22.46 -18.68 -50.00
CA LEU A 8 -23.70 -19.45 -49.80
C LEU A 8 -24.10 -19.48 -48.32
N ARG A 9 -25.26 -18.87 -48.07
CA ARG A 9 -26.15 -19.09 -46.92
C ARG A 9 -27.11 -20.22 -47.31
N PRO A 10 -27.42 -21.16 -46.41
CA PRO A 10 -28.74 -21.80 -46.40
C PRO A 10 -29.54 -21.57 -45.09
N PRO A 11 -30.86 -21.82 -45.09
CA PRO A 11 -31.86 -20.98 -44.37
C PRO A 11 -32.76 -21.83 -43.41
N PRO A 12 -34.05 -21.50 -43.09
CA PRO A 12 -34.58 -21.40 -41.72
C PRO A 12 -35.69 -22.44 -41.40
N THR A 13 -36.52 -22.16 -40.36
CA THR A 13 -37.83 -22.75 -39.98
C THR A 13 -37.82 -24.07 -39.16
N THR A 14 -38.65 -24.31 -38.13
CA THR A 14 -40.05 -23.87 -37.93
C THR A 14 -40.52 -23.94 -36.45
N ASP A 15 -41.19 -22.87 -36.04
CA ASP A 15 -42.29 -22.60 -35.09
C ASP A 15 -43.06 -23.70 -34.29
N THR A 16 -43.26 -23.35 -32.99
CA THR A 16 -44.46 -23.30 -32.09
C THR A 16 -45.41 -24.52 -31.93
N PRO A 17 -46.14 -24.71 -30.79
CA PRO A 17 -47.17 -23.79 -30.27
C PRO A 17 -47.25 -23.59 -28.72
N ALA A 18 -47.63 -22.39 -28.28
CA ALA A 18 -48.45 -22.15 -27.07
C ALA A 18 -49.95 -22.17 -27.47
N PRO A 19 -50.99 -22.01 -26.62
CA PRO A 19 -51.10 -21.75 -25.17
C PRO A 19 -52.17 -22.68 -24.49
N PRO A 20 -52.80 -22.40 -23.32
CA PRO A 20 -53.79 -21.32 -23.18
C PRO A 20 -53.79 -20.54 -21.85
N VAL A 21 -54.39 -19.35 -21.95
CA VAL A 21 -54.76 -18.41 -20.88
C VAL A 21 -55.98 -18.94 -20.11
N SER A 22 -56.06 -18.66 -18.80
CA SER A 22 -57.33 -18.54 -18.07
C SER A 22 -57.21 -17.51 -16.93
N ARG A 23 -57.90 -16.38 -17.08
CA ARG A 23 -58.56 -15.57 -16.04
C ARG A 23 -60.07 -15.93 -16.10
N PRO A 24 -61.00 -15.48 -15.23
CA PRO A 24 -60.90 -14.78 -13.93
C PRO A 24 -61.86 -15.37 -12.85
N ALA A 25 -61.77 -14.91 -11.60
CA ALA A 25 -62.96 -14.81 -10.72
C ALA A 25 -62.72 -13.74 -9.65
N SER A 26 -63.56 -12.72 -9.70
CA SER A 26 -63.78 -11.67 -8.71
C SER A 26 -65.09 -12.02 -7.99
N TYR A 27 -65.17 -11.81 -6.67
CA TYR A 27 -66.42 -11.41 -6.01
C TYR A 27 -66.11 -10.61 -4.72
N ASP A 28 -66.58 -9.35 -4.76
CA ASP A 28 -67.22 -8.53 -3.72
C ASP A 28 -66.52 -8.10 -2.41
N ARG A 29 -66.00 -6.85 -2.42
CA ARG A 29 -66.55 -5.58 -1.84
C ARG A 29 -67.40 -5.62 -0.53
N PRO A 30 -67.67 -4.46 0.14
CA PRO A 30 -66.86 -3.23 0.40
C PRO A 30 -67.11 -2.61 1.82
N ILE A 31 -66.41 -1.50 2.12
CA ILE A 31 -66.76 -0.30 2.95
C ILE A 31 -65.40 0.26 3.43
N ASP A 32 -64.82 1.39 3.02
CA ASP A 32 -65.23 2.75 2.59
C ASP A 32 -65.16 3.81 3.71
N LEU A 33 -64.29 4.78 3.43
CA LEU A 33 -64.16 6.19 3.82
C LEU A 33 -64.23 6.67 5.29
N ASP A 34 -63.08 7.15 5.76
CA ASP A 34 -62.70 8.52 6.09
C ASP A 34 -63.69 9.52 6.77
N SER A 35 -63.07 10.29 7.68
CA SER A 35 -63.26 11.71 8.03
C SER A 35 -64.33 12.19 9.01
N ARG A 36 -63.87 12.92 10.05
CA ARG A 36 -64.40 14.23 10.51
C ARG A 36 -63.47 14.96 11.51
N LEU A 37 -63.05 16.15 11.07
CA LEU A 37 -62.45 17.34 11.74
C LEU A 37 -63.25 17.88 12.97
N PRO A 38 -62.93 19.06 13.60
CA PRO A 38 -61.67 19.86 13.73
C PRO A 38 -61.42 20.52 15.13
N GLY A 39 -60.24 21.16 15.33
CA GLY A 39 -60.19 22.46 16.08
C GLY A 39 -58.93 22.90 16.89
N ARG A 40 -58.00 23.63 16.23
CA ARG A 40 -57.37 24.94 16.62
C ARG A 40 -56.30 25.10 17.75
N VAL A 41 -55.04 25.38 17.32
CA VAL A 41 -54.05 26.46 17.67
C VAL A 41 -53.27 26.53 19.03
N ARG A 42 -51.92 26.57 18.89
CA ARG A 42 -50.71 27.04 19.67
C ARG A 42 -50.83 28.23 20.67
N PRO A 43 -49.76 28.73 21.37
CA PRO A 43 -48.46 28.18 21.91
C PRO A 43 -48.06 28.74 23.33
N ASP A 44 -46.80 28.47 23.76
CA ASP A 44 -45.92 29.20 24.72
C ASP A 44 -46.22 29.25 26.24
N GLY A 45 -45.14 29.29 27.04
CA GLY A 45 -45.16 29.94 28.36
C GLY A 45 -44.44 29.22 29.50
N SER A 46 -43.23 29.69 29.80
CA SER A 46 -42.53 29.62 31.07
C SER A 46 -43.42 29.82 32.31
N ASN A 47 -43.17 29.11 33.40
CA ASN A 47 -42.61 29.70 34.62
C ASN A 47 -42.61 28.71 35.80
N GLU A 48 -41.54 28.86 36.55
CA GLU A 48 -41.16 28.28 37.83
C GLU A 48 -42.09 28.76 38.97
N PRO A 49 -41.80 28.44 40.25
CA PRO A 49 -42.68 27.77 41.21
C PRO A 49 -43.40 28.77 42.15
N PRO A 50 -43.98 28.32 43.28
CA PRO A 50 -43.26 28.66 44.52
C PRO A 50 -43.43 27.65 45.67
N GLY A 51 -42.38 27.59 46.51
CA GLY A 51 -42.54 28.20 47.83
C GLY A 51 -42.57 27.28 49.05
N ILE A 52 -41.39 27.11 49.67
CA ILE A 52 -41.07 27.55 51.04
C ILE A 52 -41.82 26.84 52.21
N ASN A 53 -41.07 25.98 52.93
CA ASN A 53 -40.79 25.87 54.40
C ASN A 53 -41.61 26.77 55.37
N PRO A 54 -41.64 26.56 56.72
CA PRO A 54 -40.82 25.67 57.59
C PRO A 54 -41.64 24.99 58.73
N ASP A 55 -40.99 24.17 59.57
CA ASP A 55 -40.98 24.32 61.05
C ASP A 55 -40.42 23.06 61.73
N GLY A 56 -39.38 23.24 62.56
CA GLY A 56 -38.94 22.26 63.57
C GLY A 56 -39.75 22.43 64.88
N PRO A 57 -39.26 22.03 66.08
CA PRO A 57 -38.06 21.24 66.39
C PRO A 57 -38.26 20.16 67.51
N HIS A 58 -37.16 19.50 67.88
CA HIS A 58 -36.84 18.79 69.15
C HIS A 58 -37.20 17.32 69.34
N GLY A 59 -36.18 16.56 69.78
CA GLY A 59 -36.37 15.28 70.48
C GLY A 59 -35.15 14.35 70.42
N SER A 60 -34.14 14.57 71.27
CA SER A 60 -33.09 13.57 71.54
C SER A 60 -33.66 12.38 72.31
N SER A 61 -33.42 11.16 71.83
CA SER A 61 -33.35 9.95 72.66
C SER A 61 -32.54 8.89 71.95
N ALA A 62 -31.46 8.46 72.59
CA ALA A 62 -30.64 7.34 72.18
C ALA A 62 -31.37 6.02 72.45
N ARG A 63 -31.47 5.14 71.44
CA ARG A 63 -31.59 3.70 71.64
C ARG A 63 -31.11 2.95 70.40
N VAL A 64 -30.22 2.00 70.66
CA VAL A 64 -29.59 1.08 69.72
C VAL A 64 -30.61 0.02 69.26
N GLU A 65 -30.69 -0.23 67.95
CA GLU A 65 -30.95 -1.56 67.35
C GLU A 65 -30.54 -1.57 65.85
N PRO A 66 -30.22 -2.75 65.28
CA PRO A 66 -29.39 -2.89 64.08
C PRO A 66 -30.20 -2.73 62.79
N GLY A 67 -29.84 -1.73 61.98
CA GLY A 67 -30.33 -1.58 60.62
C GLY A 67 -29.20 -1.83 59.63
N ILE A 68 -29.17 -3.01 59.00
CA ILE A 68 -28.43 -3.22 57.75
C ILE A 68 -29.00 -2.21 56.75
N THR A 69 -28.26 -1.14 56.48
CA THR A 69 -28.54 -0.26 55.36
C THR A 69 -27.82 -0.87 54.17
N ILE A 70 -28.57 -1.54 53.29
CA ILE A 70 -28.11 -1.81 51.93
C ILE A 70 -27.97 -0.44 51.27
N THR A 71 -26.77 0.12 51.33
CA THR A 71 -26.41 1.20 50.41
C THR A 71 -26.28 0.49 49.07
N GLN A 72 -27.25 0.69 48.17
CA GLN A 72 -27.04 0.37 46.77
C GLN A 72 -25.76 1.11 46.36
N MET A 73 -24.70 0.36 46.11
CA MET A 73 -23.58 0.89 45.35
C MET A 73 -24.19 1.36 44.03
N SER A 74 -24.02 2.64 43.71
CA SER A 74 -24.27 3.13 42.36
C SER A 74 -23.66 2.13 41.40
N GLU A 75 -24.48 1.67 40.45
CA GLU A 75 -24.06 0.80 39.36
C GLU A 75 -22.68 1.20 38.93
N THR A 76 -21.78 0.24 39.09
CA THR A 76 -20.41 0.23 38.65
C THR A 76 -20.34 1.03 37.37
N GLN A 77 -19.80 2.26 37.45
CA GLN A 77 -19.24 2.90 36.26
C GLN A 77 -18.39 1.82 35.64
N THR A 78 -18.79 1.38 34.46
CA THR A 78 -18.01 0.51 33.59
C THR A 78 -16.60 1.07 33.61
N LEU A 79 -15.71 0.39 34.33
CA LEU A 79 -14.33 0.78 34.44
C LEU A 79 -13.84 0.71 33.00
N ARG A 80 -13.71 1.86 32.34
CA ARG A 80 -13.00 1.94 31.08
C ARG A 80 -11.62 1.36 31.38
N THR A 81 -11.37 0.16 30.87
CA THR A 81 -10.09 -0.51 30.98
C THR A 81 -9.06 0.46 30.43
N ARG A 82 -8.31 1.13 31.31
CA ARG A 82 -7.11 1.86 30.89
C ARG A 82 -6.18 0.80 30.34
N ILE A 83 -5.80 0.94 29.07
CA ILE A 83 -4.75 0.14 28.45
C ILE A 83 -3.48 0.44 29.25
N ALA A 84 -2.98 -0.53 30.00
CA ALA A 84 -1.73 -0.39 30.71
C ALA A 84 -0.61 -0.22 29.68
N THR A 85 0.21 0.81 29.84
CA THR A 85 1.31 1.12 28.89
C THR A 85 2.54 0.26 29.13
N SER A 86 2.58 -0.46 30.26
CA SER A 86 3.63 -1.41 30.63
C SER A 86 3.03 -2.65 31.33
N PRO A 87 3.54 -3.87 31.07
CA PRO A 87 3.08 -5.09 31.77
C PRO A 87 3.39 -5.07 33.28
N LEU A 88 4.21 -4.13 33.76
CA LEU A 88 4.53 -3.93 35.17
C LEU A 88 3.61 -2.94 35.90
N GLU A 89 2.83 -2.14 35.17
CA GLU A 89 1.99 -1.08 35.74
C GLU A 89 1.07 -1.57 36.88
N PRO A 90 0.42 -2.75 36.79
CA PRO A 90 -0.41 -3.27 37.88
C PRO A 90 0.37 -3.65 39.15
N TYR A 91 1.68 -3.87 39.04
CA TYR A 91 2.53 -4.43 40.10
C TYR A 91 3.37 -3.39 40.82
N LEU A 92 3.32 -2.13 40.39
CA LEU A 92 4.09 -1.04 40.99
C LEU A 92 3.77 -0.88 42.48
N GLN A 93 4.82 -0.75 43.29
CA GLN A 93 4.73 -0.57 44.73
C GLN A 93 5.47 0.69 45.15
N SER A 94 4.88 1.44 46.07
CA SER A 94 5.57 2.51 46.77
C SER A 94 6.31 1.93 47.97
N VAL A 95 7.62 1.79 47.86
CA VAL A 95 8.49 1.25 48.91
C VAL A 95 9.53 2.30 49.28
N ASP A 96 9.93 2.34 50.55
CA ASP A 96 10.95 3.26 51.05
C ASP A 96 12.27 3.12 50.25
N ALA A 97 12.72 4.22 49.68
CA ALA A 97 13.93 4.30 48.87
C ALA A 97 15.22 4.04 49.68
N SER A 98 15.17 4.18 51.01
CA SER A 98 16.32 3.96 51.90
C SER A 98 16.63 2.49 52.18
N LEU A 99 15.79 1.55 51.75
CA LEU A 99 16.05 0.13 51.92
C LEU A 99 17.26 -0.32 51.09
N HIS A 100 18.17 -1.04 51.75
CA HIS A 100 19.34 -1.64 51.11
C HIS A 100 18.96 -2.90 50.31
N HIS A 101 19.68 -3.12 49.21
CA HIS A 101 19.62 -4.34 48.44
C HIS A 101 20.43 -5.45 49.11
N ASP A 102 19.96 -6.69 48.99
CA ASP A 102 20.69 -7.89 49.36
C ASP A 102 21.69 -8.31 48.27
N VAL A 103 22.35 -9.46 48.46
CA VAL A 103 23.34 -10.01 47.52
C VAL A 103 22.76 -10.32 46.14
N ASP A 104 21.45 -10.57 46.07
CA ASP A 104 20.73 -10.83 44.82
C ASP A 104 20.28 -9.52 44.15
N GLY A 105 20.51 -8.35 44.78
CA GLY A 105 20.06 -7.07 44.27
C GLY A 105 18.57 -6.80 44.53
N LEU A 106 17.99 -7.41 45.58
CA LEU A 106 16.60 -7.24 45.98
C LEU A 106 16.47 -6.52 47.32
N LYS A 107 15.41 -5.74 47.50
CA LYS A 107 15.06 -5.12 48.78
C LYS A 107 14.17 -6.06 49.58
N MET A 108 14.38 -6.11 50.90
CA MET A 108 13.52 -6.86 51.81
C MET A 108 12.77 -5.90 52.75
N HIS A 109 11.45 -6.00 52.79
CA HIS A 109 10.62 -5.24 53.73
C HIS A 109 9.46 -6.08 54.23
N LYS A 110 9.32 -6.21 55.56
CA LYS A 110 8.24 -6.98 56.21
C LYS A 110 8.09 -8.41 55.65
N GLY A 111 9.21 -9.10 55.42
CA GLY A 111 9.24 -10.46 54.88
C GLY A 111 8.89 -10.58 53.39
N ARG A 112 8.72 -9.47 52.68
CA ARG A 112 8.45 -9.42 51.24
C ARG A 112 9.69 -8.92 50.49
N ARG A 113 9.88 -9.43 49.27
CA ARG A 113 10.99 -9.04 48.39
C ARG A 113 10.51 -8.07 47.32
N PHE A 114 11.35 -7.11 46.99
CA PHE A 114 11.07 -6.06 46.01
C PHE A 114 12.26 -5.88 45.07
N ALA A 115 11.98 -5.64 43.80
CA ALA A 115 12.97 -5.37 42.77
C ALA A 115 12.81 -3.94 42.26
N ASP A 116 13.92 -3.22 42.16
CA ASP A 116 13.95 -1.94 41.46
C ASP A 116 14.10 -2.20 39.96
N ILE A 117 13.32 -1.48 39.15
CA ILE A 117 13.22 -1.70 37.71
C ILE A 117 14.22 -0.83 36.96
N ALA A 118 14.82 -1.41 35.92
CA ALA A 118 15.68 -0.72 34.98
C ALA A 118 14.89 -0.13 33.81
N ASN A 119 15.35 1.01 33.30
CA ASN A 119 15.01 1.52 31.98
C ASN A 119 15.63 0.63 30.88
N GLU A 120 15.26 0.87 29.63
CA GLU A 120 15.79 0.10 28.49
C GLU A 120 17.31 0.19 28.31
N ASP A 121 17.91 1.30 28.75
CA ASP A 121 19.35 1.54 28.73
C ASP A 121 20.09 0.91 29.92
N GLY A 122 19.38 0.21 30.81
CA GLY A 122 19.93 -0.42 32.02
C GLY A 122 20.07 0.51 33.22
N SER A 123 19.72 1.80 33.11
CA SER A 123 19.70 2.72 34.23
C SER A 123 18.50 2.49 35.15
N ALA A 124 18.53 2.98 36.39
CA ALA A 124 17.39 2.82 37.31
C ALA A 124 16.18 3.67 36.85
N ALA A 125 15.01 3.03 36.70
CA ALA A 125 13.76 3.69 36.32
C ALA A 125 13.07 4.44 37.47
N GLY A 126 13.53 4.22 38.72
CA GLY A 126 12.86 4.73 39.92
C GLY A 126 11.52 4.04 40.23
N LEU A 127 11.23 2.92 39.57
CA LEU A 127 10.06 2.08 39.80
C LEU A 127 10.45 0.85 40.61
N THR A 128 9.58 0.42 41.52
CA THR A 128 9.79 -0.77 42.36
C THR A 128 8.57 -1.67 42.28
N VAL A 129 8.79 -2.98 42.19
CA VAL A 129 7.71 -3.98 42.19
C VAL A 129 7.97 -5.05 43.24
N MET A 130 6.91 -5.64 43.78
CA MET A 130 7.04 -6.79 44.67
C MET A 130 7.24 -8.07 43.84
N VAL A 131 8.14 -8.94 44.28
CA VAL A 131 8.53 -10.14 43.54
C VAL A 131 8.46 -11.42 44.38
N ALA A 132 8.24 -12.54 43.72
CA ALA A 132 8.45 -13.88 44.26
C ALA A 132 9.17 -14.75 43.23
N PHE A 133 9.99 -15.67 43.71
CA PHE A 133 10.67 -16.63 42.84
C PHE A 133 9.65 -17.62 42.28
N HIS A 134 9.70 -17.88 40.97
CA HIS A 134 8.80 -18.80 40.29
C HIS A 134 9.56 -20.04 39.82
N ASP A 135 9.27 -21.19 40.42
CA ASP A 135 10.10 -22.39 40.29
C ASP A 135 10.19 -22.97 38.87
N LEU A 136 9.16 -22.80 38.03
CA LEU A 136 9.22 -23.28 36.64
C LEU A 136 10.11 -22.39 35.76
N ILE A 137 9.95 -21.07 35.82
CA ILE A 137 10.74 -20.11 35.01
C ILE A 137 12.17 -19.96 35.55
N LYS A 138 12.41 -20.35 36.81
CA LYS A 138 13.68 -20.11 37.52
C LYS A 138 14.08 -18.63 37.55
N ALA A 139 13.08 -17.76 37.65
CA ALA A 139 13.25 -16.31 37.73
C ALA A 139 12.29 -15.71 38.75
N TYR A 140 12.62 -14.50 39.22
CA TYR A 140 11.68 -13.70 40.00
C TYR A 140 10.59 -13.17 39.07
N ARG A 141 9.32 -13.27 39.49
CA ARG A 141 8.17 -12.68 38.79
C ARG A 141 7.54 -11.60 39.66
N ALA A 142 7.01 -10.57 39.02
CA ALA A 142 6.20 -9.58 39.71
C ALA A 142 4.93 -10.23 40.31
N ARG A 143 4.51 -9.77 41.48
CA ARG A 143 3.32 -10.25 42.21
C ARG A 143 2.56 -9.11 42.85
N LEU A 144 1.24 -9.27 42.93
CA LEU A 144 0.41 -8.38 43.72
C LEU A 144 0.50 -8.72 45.22
N PRO A 145 0.33 -7.74 46.12
CA PRO A 145 0.30 -7.95 47.57
C PRO A 145 -0.66 -9.03 48.07
N SER A 146 -1.77 -9.22 47.34
CA SER A 146 -2.84 -10.17 47.62
C SER A 146 -2.56 -11.59 47.12
N GLU A 147 -1.56 -11.77 46.26
CA GLU A 147 -1.31 -13.06 45.62
C GLU A 147 -0.41 -13.95 46.49
N LEU A 148 -0.56 -15.26 46.35
CA LEU A 148 0.39 -16.22 46.88
C LEU A 148 1.42 -16.59 45.80
N THR A 149 0.93 -16.95 44.61
CA THR A 149 1.73 -17.28 43.43
C THR A 149 1.86 -16.04 42.53
N PRO A 150 3.06 -15.70 42.03
CA PRO A 150 3.23 -14.51 41.20
C PRO A 150 2.61 -14.68 39.81
N SER A 151 1.74 -13.74 39.43
CA SER A 151 1.04 -13.70 38.13
C SER A 151 1.69 -12.75 37.11
N GLY A 152 2.57 -11.86 37.55
CA GLY A 152 3.20 -10.83 36.71
C GLY A 152 4.35 -11.35 35.85
N PRO A 153 4.97 -10.47 35.05
CA PRO A 153 6.05 -10.88 34.15
C PRO A 153 7.31 -11.31 34.91
N PRO A 154 8.14 -12.17 34.31
CA PRO A 154 9.46 -12.51 34.85
C PRO A 154 10.42 -11.33 34.73
N LEU A 155 11.33 -11.24 35.70
CA LEU A 155 12.34 -10.21 35.83
C LEU A 155 13.73 -10.83 35.88
N TYR A 156 14.67 -10.19 35.20
CA TYR A 156 16.06 -10.62 35.08
C TYR A 156 16.98 -9.50 35.56
N ARG A 157 17.92 -9.86 36.43
CA ARG A 157 18.90 -8.91 36.97
C ARG A 157 19.79 -8.39 35.85
N VAL A 158 19.99 -7.08 35.80
CA VAL A 158 20.86 -6.46 34.79
C VAL A 158 22.31 -6.61 35.25
N ALA A 159 23.02 -7.62 34.73
CA ALA A 159 24.38 -7.96 35.15
C ALA A 159 24.50 -8.05 36.69
N ASP A 160 25.56 -7.50 37.28
CA ASP A 160 25.77 -7.46 38.73
C ASP A 160 25.15 -6.23 39.41
N SER A 161 24.24 -5.52 38.72
CA SER A 161 23.60 -4.30 39.27
C SER A 161 22.50 -4.62 40.29
N ASN A 162 21.91 -3.57 40.87
CA ASN A 162 20.77 -3.68 41.80
C ASN A 162 19.41 -3.45 41.12
N VAL A 163 19.37 -3.47 39.79
CA VAL A 163 18.16 -3.23 39.01
C VAL A 163 17.82 -4.44 38.12
N TRP A 164 16.53 -4.57 37.85
CA TRP A 164 15.92 -5.71 37.19
C TRP A 164 15.15 -5.26 35.95
N SER A 165 15.19 -6.06 34.90
CA SER A 165 14.52 -5.76 33.62
C SER A 165 13.62 -6.90 33.17
N LEU A 166 12.69 -6.59 32.26
CA LEU A 166 11.87 -7.60 31.58
C LEU A 166 12.66 -8.37 30.50
N LYS A 167 13.84 -7.89 30.11
CA LYS A 167 14.65 -8.46 29.03
C LYS A 167 15.47 -9.62 29.58
N LYS A 168 15.12 -10.85 29.18
CA LYS A 168 15.97 -12.02 29.42
C LYS A 168 17.27 -11.85 28.64
N PRO A 169 18.45 -12.10 29.25
CA PRO A 169 19.70 -12.20 28.50
C PRO A 169 19.60 -13.32 27.44
N ILE A 170 19.87 -12.97 26.19
CA ILE A 170 19.81 -13.89 25.05
C ILE A 170 21.22 -14.39 24.72
N GLU A 171 21.39 -15.70 24.57
CA GLU A 171 22.64 -16.30 24.11
C GLU A 171 22.55 -16.57 22.60
N TYR A 172 23.50 -16.03 21.83
CA TYR A 172 23.57 -16.23 20.39
C TYR A 172 24.64 -17.26 20.03
N TYR A 173 24.41 -18.06 19.00
CA TYR A 173 25.48 -18.81 18.36
C TYR A 173 26.42 -17.89 17.59
N ASP A 174 27.72 -18.18 17.64
CA ASP A 174 28.73 -17.50 16.83
C ASP A 174 28.57 -17.89 15.35
N PRO A 175 28.25 -16.96 14.43
CA PRO A 175 28.08 -17.27 13.01
C PRO A 175 29.36 -17.76 12.33
N MET A 176 30.55 -17.49 12.90
CA MET A 176 31.82 -18.02 12.38
C MET A 176 32.05 -19.49 12.73
N GLN A 177 31.30 -20.02 13.71
CA GLN A 177 31.45 -21.39 14.19
C GLN A 177 30.21 -22.25 13.96
N PHE A 178 29.05 -21.64 13.74
CA PHE A 178 27.79 -22.35 13.64
C PHE A 178 26.96 -21.88 12.45
N ALA A 179 26.24 -22.82 11.85
CA ALA A 179 25.24 -22.59 10.81
C ALA A 179 23.97 -23.38 11.14
N SER A 180 22.81 -22.85 10.75
CA SER A 180 21.53 -23.53 10.90
C SER A 180 21.20 -24.41 9.68
N SER A 181 20.23 -25.29 9.84
CA SER A 181 19.44 -25.81 8.73
C SER A 181 18.79 -24.67 7.94
N HIS A 182 18.42 -24.97 6.69
CA HIS A 182 17.67 -24.02 5.85
C HIS A 182 16.22 -23.84 6.31
N THR A 183 15.65 -24.86 6.94
CA THR A 183 14.26 -24.89 7.39
C THR A 183 14.19 -25.26 8.87
N ALA A 184 13.26 -24.62 9.57
CA ALA A 184 12.88 -25.02 10.92
C ALA A 184 12.04 -26.31 10.91
N ASP A 185 12.00 -27.00 12.04
CA ASP A 185 11.12 -28.15 12.26
C ASP A 185 9.66 -27.72 12.53
N ALA A 186 8.79 -28.70 12.80
CA ALA A 186 7.37 -28.44 13.09
C ALA A 186 7.13 -27.67 14.40
N GLN A 187 8.13 -27.59 15.28
CA GLN A 187 8.10 -26.77 16.50
C GLN A 187 8.74 -25.39 16.30
N GLY A 188 9.27 -25.10 15.10
CA GLY A 188 9.92 -23.83 14.77
C GLY A 188 11.40 -23.77 15.12
N TYR A 189 12.03 -24.88 15.52
CA TYR A 189 13.45 -24.93 15.83
C TYR A 189 14.30 -25.16 14.58
N TYR A 190 15.35 -24.38 14.43
CA TYR A 190 16.43 -24.66 13.48
C TYR A 190 17.44 -25.60 14.12
N SER A 191 17.78 -26.71 13.45
CA SER A 191 18.92 -27.53 13.88
C SER A 191 20.21 -26.77 13.59
N VAL A 192 21.09 -26.68 14.56
CA VAL A 192 22.37 -25.98 14.43
C VAL A 192 23.50 -26.99 14.23
N HIS A 193 24.43 -26.66 13.35
CA HIS A 193 25.61 -27.46 13.04
C HIS A 193 26.84 -26.62 13.34
N LYS A 194 27.89 -27.26 13.84
CA LYS A 194 29.19 -26.62 14.03
C LYS A 194 30.00 -26.77 12.76
N HIS A 195 30.50 -25.66 12.23
CA HIS A 195 31.46 -25.64 11.13
C HIS A 195 32.83 -25.15 11.58
N ARG A 196 33.83 -25.47 10.77
CA ARG A 196 35.18 -24.94 10.88
C ARG A 196 35.48 -24.14 9.63
N ALA A 197 35.88 -22.89 9.82
CA ALA A 197 36.41 -22.04 8.77
C ALA A 197 37.82 -22.52 8.38
N ILE A 198 38.02 -22.80 7.09
CA ILE A 198 39.30 -23.14 6.49
C ILE A 198 39.64 -22.01 5.53
N GLU A 199 40.73 -21.31 5.79
CA GLU A 199 41.18 -20.22 4.93
C GLU A 199 42.08 -20.76 3.81
N HIS A 200 41.70 -20.47 2.58
CA HIS A 200 42.48 -20.81 1.39
C HIS A 200 43.11 -19.55 0.81
N SER A 201 44.31 -19.71 0.24
CA SER A 201 44.99 -18.67 -0.52
C SER A 201 45.25 -19.17 -1.93
N GLY A 202 44.86 -18.39 -2.93
CA GLY A 202 45.08 -18.72 -4.34
C GLY A 202 45.25 -17.49 -5.24
N PRO A 203 45.39 -17.68 -6.55
CA PRO A 203 45.73 -16.62 -7.49
C PRO A 203 44.66 -15.51 -7.60
N TYR A 204 43.45 -15.75 -7.10
CA TYR A 204 42.34 -14.78 -7.06
C TYR A 204 42.09 -14.19 -5.67
N GLY A 205 43.00 -14.40 -4.71
CA GLY A 205 42.90 -13.87 -3.35
C GLY A 205 42.64 -14.95 -2.29
N LYS A 206 42.18 -14.49 -1.12
CA LYS A 206 41.84 -15.35 0.04
C LYS A 206 40.34 -15.65 0.03
N TRP A 207 39.97 -16.90 0.26
CA TRP A 207 38.57 -17.28 0.48
C TRP A 207 38.45 -18.25 1.65
N THR A 208 37.29 -18.26 2.30
CA THR A 208 37.00 -19.15 3.43
C THR A 208 36.03 -20.23 3.01
N GLU A 209 36.44 -21.48 3.19
CA GLU A 209 35.56 -22.65 3.07
C GLU A 209 35.06 -23.03 4.47
N PHE A 210 33.78 -23.40 4.57
CA PHE A 210 33.19 -23.86 5.83
C PHE A 210 32.94 -25.37 5.76
N GLU A 211 33.66 -26.12 6.58
CA GLU A 211 33.49 -27.57 6.69
C GLU A 211 32.63 -27.90 7.91
N VAL A 212 31.54 -28.65 7.74
CA VAL A 212 30.69 -29.09 8.86
C VAL A 212 31.41 -30.16 9.67
N VAL A 213 31.74 -29.85 10.93
CA VAL A 213 32.48 -30.74 11.84
C VAL A 213 31.56 -31.51 12.78
N GLN A 214 30.39 -30.95 13.08
CA GLN A 214 29.39 -31.59 13.93
C GLN A 214 27.99 -31.21 13.45
N ARG A 215 27.17 -32.21 13.11
CA ARG A 215 25.74 -32.02 12.88
C ARG A 215 24.99 -32.04 14.21
N ASP A 216 23.83 -31.39 14.24
CA ASP A 216 22.92 -31.35 15.39
C ASP A 216 23.59 -30.95 16.71
N ALA A 217 24.44 -29.91 16.66
CA ALA A 217 25.13 -29.34 17.80
C ALA A 217 24.19 -28.63 18.79
N GLY A 218 22.96 -28.33 18.37
CA GLY A 218 21.91 -27.78 19.21
C GLY A 218 20.74 -27.25 18.39
N PHE A 219 19.89 -26.46 19.03
CA PHE A 219 18.70 -25.86 18.41
C PHE A 219 18.74 -24.34 18.56
N ALA A 220 18.10 -23.65 17.61
CA ALA A 220 17.97 -22.22 17.63
C ALA A 220 16.59 -21.73 17.19
N PHE A 221 16.19 -20.56 17.71
CA PHE A 221 15.28 -19.66 16.99
C PHE A 221 16.07 -18.64 16.19
N ALA A 222 15.43 -18.05 15.17
CA ALA A 222 15.97 -16.90 14.46
C ALA A 222 15.30 -15.61 14.96
N ASP A 223 16.09 -14.56 15.15
CA ASP A 223 15.56 -13.21 15.37
C ASP A 223 15.28 -12.46 14.06
N GLU A 224 14.81 -11.22 14.16
CA GLU A 224 14.53 -10.33 13.02
C GLU A 224 15.75 -10.08 12.11
N HIS A 225 16.97 -10.26 12.62
CA HIS A 225 18.22 -10.13 11.86
C HIS A 225 18.77 -11.48 11.41
N ARG A 226 17.99 -12.55 11.53
CA ARG A 226 18.37 -13.95 11.25
C ARG A 226 19.56 -14.43 12.09
N ARG A 227 19.82 -13.80 13.24
CA ARG A 227 20.81 -14.30 14.19
C ARG A 227 20.21 -15.49 14.94
N LEU A 228 21.04 -16.49 15.19
CA LEU A 228 20.63 -17.75 15.80
C LEU A 228 20.68 -17.62 17.32
N ILE A 229 19.51 -17.64 17.96
CA ILE A 229 19.35 -17.62 19.41
C ILE A 229 19.35 -19.05 19.90
N ARG A 230 20.25 -19.36 20.84
CA ARG A 230 20.39 -20.69 21.41
C ARG A 230 19.21 -21.02 22.29
N VAL A 231 18.60 -22.18 22.05
CA VAL A 231 17.46 -22.68 22.84
C VAL A 231 17.62 -24.16 23.16
N ASP A 232 17.05 -24.56 24.29
CA ASP A 232 16.88 -25.96 24.66
C ASP A 232 15.39 -26.34 24.60
N PRO A 233 14.97 -27.13 23.60
CA PRO A 233 13.57 -27.56 23.47
C PRO A 233 13.03 -28.31 24.69
N SER A 234 13.89 -28.92 25.51
CA SER A 234 13.46 -29.67 26.70
C SER A 234 12.85 -28.75 27.77
N GLU A 235 13.33 -27.50 27.88
CA GLU A 235 12.82 -26.51 28.82
C GLU A 235 11.39 -26.07 28.48
N ALA A 236 11.04 -26.03 27.20
CA ALA A 236 9.70 -25.65 26.73
C ALA A 236 8.67 -26.78 26.87
N ARG A 237 9.13 -28.04 26.97
CA ARG A 237 8.26 -29.21 27.05
C ARG A 237 7.80 -29.52 28.48
N GLY A 238 8.66 -29.30 29.47
CA GLY A 238 8.42 -29.73 30.86
C GLY A 238 8.41 -31.26 30.98
N GLU A 239 7.62 -31.80 31.92
CA GLU A 239 7.53 -33.24 32.14
C GLU A 239 6.87 -33.97 30.95
N THR A 240 7.61 -34.87 30.30
CA THR A 240 7.15 -35.59 29.10
C THR A 240 5.93 -36.48 29.33
N ALA A 241 5.68 -36.89 30.58
CA ALA A 241 4.51 -37.68 30.98
C ALA A 241 3.21 -36.87 31.01
N VAL A 242 3.27 -35.53 31.03
CA VAL A 242 2.09 -34.66 31.09
C VAL A 242 1.74 -34.18 29.68
N PRO A 243 0.46 -34.26 29.25
CA PRO A 243 0.02 -33.68 28.00
C PRO A 243 0.30 -32.18 27.95
N LEU A 244 1.03 -31.74 26.92
CA LEU A 244 1.39 -30.34 26.76
C LEU A 244 0.13 -29.48 26.61
N LYS A 245 0.03 -28.43 27.41
CA LYS A 245 -1.03 -27.44 27.32
C LYS A 245 -0.85 -26.61 26.04
N LEU A 246 -1.96 -26.20 25.44
CA LEU A 246 -1.99 -25.40 24.23
C LEU A 246 -1.19 -26.05 23.07
N ALA A 247 -1.24 -27.38 22.94
CA ALA A 247 -0.40 -28.17 22.03
C ALA A 247 -0.50 -27.82 20.53
N HIS A 248 -1.53 -27.06 20.12
CA HIS A 248 -1.70 -26.55 18.76
C HIS A 248 -0.87 -25.29 18.47
N TRP A 249 -0.21 -24.72 19.49
CA TRP A 249 0.85 -23.72 19.32
C TRP A 249 2.18 -24.45 19.30
N SER A 250 3.03 -24.18 18.31
CA SER A 250 4.44 -24.56 18.36
C SER A 250 5.21 -23.60 19.24
N ASP A 251 6.42 -23.99 19.68
CA ASP A 251 7.29 -23.08 20.42
C ASP A 251 7.73 -21.91 19.53
N GLY A 252 7.93 -22.14 18.24
CA GLY A 252 8.16 -21.12 17.23
C GLY A 252 7.01 -20.12 17.09
N ASP A 253 5.76 -20.55 17.20
CA ASP A 253 4.61 -19.63 17.19
C ASP A 253 4.64 -18.70 18.43
N ILE A 254 4.98 -19.25 19.60
CA ILE A 254 5.09 -18.49 20.85
C ILE A 254 6.27 -17.51 20.77
N TRP A 255 7.41 -17.96 20.23
CA TRP A 255 8.57 -17.11 19.95
C TRP A 255 8.23 -15.99 18.97
N LYS A 256 7.58 -16.31 17.85
CA LYS A 256 7.20 -15.35 16.80
C LYS A 256 6.29 -14.25 17.36
N MET A 257 5.33 -14.61 18.20
CA MET A 257 4.31 -13.67 18.69
C MET A 257 4.68 -12.96 20.00
N TYR A 258 5.46 -13.57 20.90
CA TYR A 258 5.71 -13.04 22.25
C TYR A 258 7.19 -13.02 22.64
N ARG A 259 8.09 -13.53 21.78
CA ARG A 259 9.53 -13.67 22.07
C ARG A 259 9.81 -14.42 23.38
N LEU A 260 8.97 -15.41 23.68
CA LEU A 260 9.12 -16.30 24.83
C LEU A 260 9.71 -17.64 24.38
N GLU A 261 10.63 -18.17 25.18
CA GLU A 261 11.37 -19.40 24.89
C GLU A 261 11.52 -20.25 26.17
N GLY A 262 11.86 -21.53 25.99
CA GLY A 262 12.11 -22.47 27.08
C GLY A 262 11.00 -22.48 28.13
N ALA A 263 11.37 -22.36 29.40
CA ALA A 263 10.41 -22.39 30.50
C ALA A 263 9.36 -21.24 30.48
N GLN A 264 9.66 -20.10 29.85
CA GLN A 264 8.66 -19.02 29.69
C GLN A 264 7.53 -19.44 28.75
N ALA A 265 7.87 -20.15 27.66
CA ALA A 265 6.87 -20.70 26.73
C ALA A 265 6.00 -21.76 27.42
N LEU A 266 6.59 -22.60 28.29
CA LEU A 266 5.83 -23.58 29.07
C LEU A 266 4.81 -22.93 30.00
N VAL A 267 5.22 -21.92 30.77
CA VAL A 267 4.31 -21.18 31.67
C VAL A 267 3.24 -20.43 30.89
N PHE A 268 3.62 -19.79 29.78
CA PHE A 268 2.67 -19.16 28.86
C PHE A 268 1.58 -20.14 28.44
N ARG A 269 1.93 -21.35 27.99
CA ARG A 269 0.95 -22.37 27.58
C ARG A 269 -0.04 -22.75 28.68
N ILE A 270 0.46 -22.93 29.91
CA ILE A 270 -0.36 -23.30 31.06
C ILE A 270 -1.39 -22.21 31.37
N GLU A 271 -0.93 -20.97 31.51
CA GLU A 271 -1.79 -19.84 31.84
C GLU A 271 -2.72 -19.48 30.68
N ALA A 272 -2.21 -19.48 29.44
CA ALA A 272 -2.97 -19.19 28.23
C ALA A 272 -4.13 -20.17 28.04
N GLN A 273 -3.89 -21.47 28.26
CA GLN A 273 -4.95 -22.46 28.16
C GLN A 273 -6.02 -22.27 29.25
N ALA A 274 -5.63 -21.87 30.46
CA ALA A 274 -6.57 -21.60 31.54
C ALA A 274 -7.42 -20.34 31.27
N LEU A 275 -6.83 -19.31 30.66
CA LEU A 275 -7.49 -18.04 30.35
C LEU A 275 -8.26 -18.04 29.03
N GLY A 276 -7.92 -18.94 28.10
CA GLY A 276 -8.44 -18.92 26.73
C GLY A 276 -7.94 -17.73 25.88
N LYS A 277 -6.91 -17.01 26.36
CA LYS A 277 -6.26 -15.87 25.72
C LYS A 277 -4.80 -15.77 26.20
N ALA A 278 -4.01 -14.87 25.61
CA ALA A 278 -2.67 -14.58 26.13
C ALA A 278 -2.73 -14.08 27.59
N PRO A 279 -1.81 -14.53 28.47
CA PRO A 279 -1.67 -13.97 29.81
C PRO A 279 -1.29 -12.48 29.75
N ASP A 280 -1.78 -11.68 30.70
CA ASP A 280 -1.60 -10.22 30.66
C ASP A 280 -0.12 -9.79 30.84
N TRP A 281 0.74 -10.67 31.36
CA TRP A 281 2.18 -10.41 31.46
C TRP A 281 2.95 -10.67 30.16
N ALA A 282 2.39 -11.45 29.24
CA ALA A 282 3.05 -11.81 28.00
C ALA A 282 2.90 -10.66 27.00
N THR A 283 3.96 -9.87 26.85
CA THR A 283 3.97 -8.74 25.91
C THR A 283 4.07 -9.26 24.49
N ARG A 284 3.17 -8.79 23.63
CA ARG A 284 3.16 -9.15 22.23
C ARG A 284 4.31 -8.46 21.48
N PHE A 285 5.01 -9.20 20.63
CA PHE A 285 5.98 -8.63 19.72
C PHE A 285 5.29 -7.74 18.69
N ASN A 286 5.81 -6.51 18.52
CA ASN A 286 5.28 -5.56 17.56
C ASN A 286 5.82 -5.87 16.15
N GLU A 287 5.27 -6.91 15.52
CA GLU A 287 5.61 -7.30 14.15
C GLU A 287 5.39 -6.14 13.17
N PRO A 288 6.44 -5.52 12.58
CA PRO A 288 6.28 -4.34 11.74
C PRO A 288 5.35 -4.59 10.54
N ASP A 289 5.32 -5.81 9.99
CA ASP A 289 4.41 -6.13 8.92
C ASP A 289 2.96 -6.31 9.42
N THR A 290 2.06 -5.43 8.99
CA THR A 290 0.64 -5.48 9.40
C THR A 290 -0.06 -6.75 8.94
N HIS A 291 0.24 -7.25 7.75
CA HIS A 291 -0.41 -8.45 7.24
C HIS A 291 -0.03 -9.70 8.06
N THR A 292 1.26 -9.89 8.31
CA THR A 292 1.79 -10.96 9.18
C THR A 292 1.25 -10.83 10.60
N PHE A 293 1.23 -9.62 11.16
CA PHE A 293 0.65 -9.38 12.49
C PHE A 293 -0.81 -9.85 12.57
N LEU A 294 -1.62 -9.56 11.56
CA LEU A 294 -3.04 -9.94 11.53
C LEU A 294 -3.23 -11.45 11.36
N ILE A 295 -2.45 -12.10 10.48
CA ILE A 295 -2.46 -13.56 10.32
C ILE A 295 -2.11 -14.25 11.64
N ASP A 296 -1.07 -13.78 12.32
CA ASP A 296 -0.66 -14.33 13.61
C ASP A 296 -1.71 -14.07 14.70
N SER A 297 -2.30 -12.86 14.73
CA SER A 297 -3.39 -12.52 15.65
C SER A 297 -4.57 -13.48 15.53
N SER A 298 -4.94 -13.82 14.29
CA SER A 298 -6.11 -14.64 13.99
C SER A 298 -5.99 -16.07 14.52
N ARG A 299 -4.79 -16.52 14.93
CA ARG A 299 -4.56 -17.84 15.53
C ARG A 299 -5.39 -18.05 16.80
N TRP A 300 -5.60 -17.02 17.60
CA TRP A 300 -6.46 -17.10 18.79
C TRP A 300 -7.91 -17.43 18.43
N SER A 301 -8.42 -16.86 17.34
CA SER A 301 -9.76 -17.14 16.83
C SER A 301 -9.83 -18.48 16.07
N TYR A 302 -8.74 -18.88 15.43
CA TYR A 302 -8.67 -20.05 14.56
C TYR A 302 -7.47 -20.96 14.87
N PRO A 303 -7.42 -21.57 16.07
CA PRO A 303 -6.26 -22.32 16.54
C PRO A 303 -5.94 -23.58 15.73
N GLN A 304 -6.94 -24.14 15.03
CA GLN A 304 -6.82 -25.37 14.25
C GLN A 304 -6.49 -25.12 12.78
N LYS A 305 -6.51 -23.86 12.33
CA LYS A 305 -6.24 -23.51 10.94
C LYS A 305 -4.75 -23.29 10.74
N SER A 306 -4.23 -23.79 9.64
CA SER A 306 -2.88 -23.48 9.16
C SER A 306 -2.70 -21.98 8.90
N GLU A 307 -1.46 -21.53 8.79
CA GLU A 307 -1.15 -20.13 8.43
C GLU A 307 -1.80 -19.74 7.09
N THR A 308 -1.73 -20.62 6.08
CA THR A 308 -2.35 -20.39 4.77
C THR A 308 -3.87 -20.26 4.86
N GLU A 309 -4.55 -21.12 5.65
CA GLU A 309 -5.99 -20.99 5.85
C GLU A 309 -6.37 -19.71 6.61
N ARG A 310 -5.55 -19.26 7.57
CA ARG A 310 -5.75 -18.00 8.28
C ARG A 310 -5.53 -16.80 7.35
N ALA A 311 -4.52 -16.85 6.48
CA ALA A 311 -4.31 -15.86 5.43
C ALA A 311 -5.51 -15.79 4.47
N GLN A 312 -6.07 -16.93 4.06
CA GLN A 312 -7.31 -16.97 3.26
C GLN A 312 -8.50 -16.35 3.99
N ILE A 313 -8.62 -16.58 5.30
CA ILE A 313 -9.66 -15.93 6.11
C ILE A 313 -9.46 -14.42 6.12
N LEU A 314 -8.26 -13.93 6.40
CA LEU A 314 -7.97 -12.50 6.42
C LEU A 314 -8.28 -11.86 5.05
N ARG A 315 -7.83 -12.50 3.97
CA ARG A 315 -8.10 -12.09 2.59
C ARG A 315 -9.60 -11.97 2.29
N SER A 316 -10.44 -12.84 2.86
CA SER A 316 -11.90 -12.81 2.64
C SER A 316 -12.59 -11.55 3.20
N TYR A 317 -11.90 -10.77 4.03
CA TYR A 317 -12.42 -9.49 4.50
C TYR A 317 -12.29 -8.38 3.46
N ASN A 318 -11.41 -8.51 2.45
CA ASN A 318 -11.18 -7.49 1.41
C ASN A 318 -10.80 -6.11 1.96
N LEU A 319 -9.97 -6.07 3.00
CA LEU A 319 -9.64 -4.85 3.74
C LEU A 319 -8.64 -3.98 2.97
N SER A 320 -8.92 -2.67 2.93
CA SER A 320 -7.95 -1.64 2.56
C SER A 320 -6.80 -1.52 3.57
N MET A 321 -5.76 -0.77 3.24
CA MET A 321 -4.64 -0.52 4.14
C MET A 321 -5.02 0.18 5.45
N ALA A 322 -5.92 1.17 5.40
CA ALA A 322 -6.32 1.85 6.64
C ALA A 322 -7.18 0.94 7.53
N GLN A 323 -8.04 0.10 6.92
CA GLN A 323 -8.81 -0.91 7.64
C GLN A 323 -7.93 -1.99 8.25
N GLN A 324 -6.86 -2.44 7.57
CA GLN A 324 -5.88 -3.36 8.14
C GLN A 324 -5.16 -2.73 9.35
N ASN A 325 -4.76 -1.47 9.26
CA ASN A 325 -4.13 -0.75 10.37
C ASN A 325 -5.07 -0.56 11.57
N ARG A 326 -6.36 -0.29 11.32
CA ARG A 326 -7.39 -0.28 12.37
C ARG A 326 -7.55 -1.68 12.99
N LEU A 327 -7.68 -2.71 12.16
CA LEU A 327 -7.85 -4.09 12.61
C LEU A 327 -6.65 -4.55 13.45
N ARG A 328 -5.43 -4.13 13.11
CA ARG A 328 -4.23 -4.40 13.88
C ARG A 328 -4.35 -3.93 15.34
N GLN A 329 -4.89 -2.73 15.55
CA GLN A 329 -5.11 -2.17 16.89
C GLN A 329 -6.19 -2.95 17.65
N ASP A 330 -7.29 -3.29 16.98
CA ASP A 330 -8.41 -3.99 17.59
C ASP A 330 -8.11 -5.48 17.87
N MET A 331 -7.17 -6.09 17.12
CA MET A 331 -6.80 -7.51 17.22
C MET A 331 -5.57 -7.77 18.10
N GLU A 332 -5.15 -6.83 18.94
CA GLU A 332 -4.05 -7.06 19.88
C GLU A 332 -4.24 -8.35 20.70
N HIS A 333 -5.48 -8.64 21.09
CA HIS A 333 -5.89 -9.84 21.83
C HIS A 333 -6.53 -10.95 20.97
N GLY A 334 -6.43 -10.86 19.64
CA GLY A 334 -6.66 -11.98 18.72
C GLY A 334 -8.11 -12.32 18.36
N ARG A 335 -9.08 -11.44 18.64
CA ARG A 335 -10.49 -11.59 18.19
C ARG A 335 -10.82 -10.57 17.12
N PHE A 336 -11.52 -11.02 16.07
CA PHE A 336 -12.05 -10.11 15.05
C PHE A 336 -13.16 -9.25 15.66
N PRO A 337 -13.13 -7.92 15.48
CA PRO A 337 -14.17 -7.03 15.96
C PRO A 337 -15.42 -7.08 15.07
N ASP A 338 -16.57 -6.73 15.63
CA ASP A 338 -17.88 -6.79 14.94
C ASP A 338 -17.92 -5.99 13.63
N TRP A 339 -17.22 -4.86 13.58
CA TRP A 339 -17.15 -4.03 12.37
C TRP A 339 -16.47 -4.78 11.21
N ALA A 340 -15.45 -5.59 11.49
CA ALA A 340 -14.75 -6.34 10.47
C ALA A 340 -15.65 -7.44 9.90
N GLU A 341 -16.39 -8.15 10.77
CA GLU A 341 -17.37 -9.16 10.35
C GLU A 341 -18.52 -8.55 9.54
N GLN A 342 -18.98 -7.35 9.91
CA GLN A 342 -19.96 -6.61 9.12
C GLN A 342 -19.39 -6.19 7.77
N HIS A 343 -18.17 -5.66 7.73
CA HIS A 343 -17.49 -5.27 6.49
C HIS A 343 -17.33 -6.46 5.54
N LYS A 344 -16.89 -7.62 6.05
CA LYS A 344 -16.81 -8.85 5.26
C LYS A 344 -18.15 -9.25 4.65
N ARG A 345 -19.23 -9.26 5.45
CA ARG A 345 -20.58 -9.58 4.93
C ARG A 345 -21.01 -8.64 3.82
N LEU A 346 -20.69 -7.36 3.96
CA LEU A 346 -20.99 -6.33 2.95
C LEU A 346 -20.14 -6.55 1.68
N SER A 347 -18.82 -6.68 1.82
CA SER A 347 -17.89 -6.84 0.69
C SER A 347 -18.16 -8.10 -0.13
N GLN A 348 -18.65 -9.16 0.52
CA GLN A 348 -19.03 -10.43 -0.12
C GLN A 348 -20.42 -10.43 -0.75
N ASN A 349 -21.23 -9.36 -0.64
CA ASN A 349 -22.57 -9.32 -1.21
C ASN A 349 -22.56 -8.80 -2.66
N PRO A 350 -22.64 -9.68 -3.69
CA PRO A 350 -22.58 -9.24 -5.08
C PRO A 350 -23.84 -8.47 -5.54
N LEU A 351 -24.92 -8.49 -4.76
CA LEU A 351 -26.18 -7.82 -5.09
C LEU A 351 -26.27 -6.39 -4.50
N ASP A 352 -25.27 -6.00 -3.71
CA ASP A 352 -25.21 -4.70 -3.07
C ASP A 352 -24.06 -3.89 -3.67
N ASP A 353 -24.41 -2.82 -4.38
CA ASP A 353 -23.44 -1.92 -5.00
C ASP A 353 -22.76 -1.02 -3.94
N SER A 354 -23.38 -0.83 -2.77
CA SER A 354 -22.77 -0.09 -1.66
C SER A 354 -21.56 -0.81 -1.06
N ARG A 355 -21.33 -2.08 -1.45
CA ARG A 355 -20.17 -2.86 -0.99
C ARG A 355 -18.83 -2.21 -1.28
N PHE A 356 -18.77 -1.31 -2.25
CA PHE A 356 -17.55 -0.61 -2.64
C PHE A 356 -17.36 0.73 -1.94
N GLU A 357 -18.39 1.31 -1.29
CA GLU A 357 -18.33 2.68 -0.75
C GLU A 357 -17.15 2.87 0.22
N GLN A 358 -17.03 1.99 1.21
CA GLN A 358 -15.98 2.09 2.23
C GLN A 358 -14.57 1.89 1.66
N ILE A 359 -14.41 0.94 0.73
CA ILE A 359 -13.08 0.72 0.14
C ILE A 359 -12.74 1.83 -0.86
N ALA A 360 -13.72 2.39 -1.58
CA ALA A 360 -13.52 3.49 -2.50
C ALA A 360 -13.04 4.76 -1.78
N GLU A 361 -13.63 5.08 -0.61
CA GLU A 361 -13.21 6.20 0.24
C GLU A 361 -11.72 6.17 0.59
N GLU A 362 -11.13 4.97 0.71
CA GLU A 362 -9.73 4.80 1.10
C GLU A 362 -8.80 4.51 -0.10
N LEU A 363 -9.26 3.73 -1.07
CA LEU A 363 -8.44 3.25 -2.18
C LEU A 363 -8.42 4.23 -3.36
N GLU A 364 -9.45 5.06 -3.57
CA GLU A 364 -9.41 6.11 -4.61
C GLU A 364 -8.36 7.20 -4.33
N PRO A 365 -8.25 7.77 -3.11
CA PRO A 365 -7.17 8.70 -2.80
C PRO A 365 -5.79 8.04 -2.94
N PHE A 366 -5.69 6.75 -2.59
CA PHE A 366 -4.46 5.99 -2.74
C PHE A 366 -4.08 5.76 -4.22
N ILE A 367 -5.04 5.43 -5.08
CA ILE A 367 -4.85 5.33 -6.54
C ILE A 367 -4.35 6.66 -7.12
N LEU A 368 -4.96 7.77 -6.70
CA LEU A 368 -4.52 9.10 -7.14
C LEU A 368 -3.11 9.42 -6.64
N LYS A 369 -2.79 9.03 -5.40
CA LYS A 369 -1.44 9.14 -4.83
C LYS A 369 -0.41 8.36 -5.64
N MET A 370 -0.69 7.09 -5.97
CA MET A 370 0.18 6.25 -6.82
C MET A 370 0.47 6.91 -8.16
N ARG A 371 -0.54 7.52 -8.78
CA ARG A 371 -0.39 8.19 -10.08
C ARG A 371 0.42 9.49 -10.01
N ASN A 372 0.29 10.24 -8.93
CA ASN A 372 0.97 11.53 -8.76
C ASN A 372 2.39 11.41 -8.21
N GLU A 373 2.62 10.48 -7.28
CA GLU A 373 3.91 10.30 -6.60
C GLU A 373 4.76 9.20 -7.25
N GLY A 374 4.14 8.28 -7.96
CA GLY A 374 4.81 7.16 -8.59
C GLY A 374 5.15 6.05 -7.61
N GLU A 375 6.03 5.14 -8.01
CA GLU A 375 6.46 4.01 -7.19
C GLU A 375 7.13 4.47 -5.87
N ASN A 376 6.57 4.03 -4.74
CA ASN A 376 7.01 4.43 -3.40
C ASN A 376 7.07 3.21 -2.46
N HIS A 377 8.13 3.13 -1.67
CA HIS A 377 8.34 2.11 -0.63
C HIS A 377 7.29 2.11 0.49
N ASP A 378 6.59 3.23 0.71
CA ASP A 378 5.50 3.33 1.69
C ASP A 378 4.22 2.59 1.25
N PHE A 379 4.15 2.16 -0.02
CA PHE A 379 3.00 1.43 -0.54
C PHE A 379 3.12 -0.06 -0.21
N ASP A 380 2.00 -0.67 0.16
CA ASP A 380 1.96 -2.09 0.49
C ASP A 380 2.43 -2.96 -0.68
N SER A 381 3.56 -3.62 -0.47
CA SER A 381 4.22 -4.48 -1.45
C SER A 381 3.73 -5.92 -1.44
N HIS A 382 2.73 -6.28 -0.61
CA HIS A 382 2.19 -7.64 -0.66
C HIS A 382 1.49 -7.89 -2.00
N PRO A 383 1.68 -9.08 -2.58
CA PRO A 383 0.98 -9.48 -3.79
C PRO A 383 -0.54 -9.29 -3.64
N VAL A 384 -1.19 -8.85 -4.71
CA VAL A 384 -2.61 -8.50 -4.72
C VAL A 384 -3.48 -9.70 -4.31
N GLU A 385 -3.10 -10.90 -4.72
CA GLU A 385 -3.77 -12.15 -4.36
C GLU A 385 -3.67 -12.50 -2.87
N GLN A 386 -2.82 -11.83 -2.11
CA GLN A 386 -2.79 -11.98 -0.64
C GLN A 386 -3.75 -11.01 0.06
N ARG A 387 -4.09 -9.90 -0.59
CA ARG A 387 -4.84 -8.79 0.02
C ARG A 387 -6.34 -8.86 -0.24
N TYR A 388 -6.74 -9.23 -1.45
CA TYR A 388 -8.15 -9.19 -1.86
C TYR A 388 -8.59 -10.50 -2.50
N GLU A 389 -9.83 -10.91 -2.27
CA GLU A 389 -10.45 -11.95 -3.08
C GLU A 389 -10.52 -11.53 -4.54
N GLU A 390 -10.20 -12.46 -5.44
CA GLU A 390 -10.08 -12.18 -6.88
C GLU A 390 -11.36 -11.57 -7.48
N ASN A 391 -12.51 -12.17 -7.18
CA ASN A 391 -13.81 -11.71 -7.69
C ASN A 391 -14.19 -10.33 -7.14
N PHE A 392 -13.88 -10.07 -5.87
CA PHE A 392 -14.14 -8.77 -5.25
C PHE A 392 -13.29 -7.70 -5.91
N LEU A 393 -11.97 -7.92 -5.99
CA LEU A 393 -11.06 -6.95 -6.57
C LEU A 393 -11.38 -6.69 -8.04
N LYS A 394 -11.64 -7.73 -8.83
CA LYS A 394 -12.03 -7.56 -10.23
C LYS A 394 -13.26 -6.66 -10.36
N SER A 395 -14.29 -6.93 -9.57
CA SER A 395 -15.53 -6.14 -9.59
C SER A 395 -15.29 -4.70 -9.10
N TYR A 396 -14.46 -4.51 -8.08
CA TYR A 396 -14.07 -3.19 -7.59
C TYR A 396 -13.28 -2.40 -8.64
N LEU A 397 -12.32 -3.03 -9.32
CA LEU A 397 -11.54 -2.38 -10.38
C LEU A 397 -12.43 -1.93 -11.54
N GLU A 398 -13.40 -2.75 -11.93
CA GLU A 398 -14.41 -2.38 -12.92
C GLU A 398 -15.27 -1.20 -12.43
N HIS A 399 -15.73 -1.22 -11.17
CA HIS A 399 -16.46 -0.12 -10.53
C HIS A 399 -15.64 1.18 -10.50
N ALA A 400 -14.35 1.08 -10.15
CA ALA A 400 -13.42 2.20 -10.11
C ALA A 400 -13.13 2.77 -11.50
N GLY A 401 -13.45 2.05 -12.59
CA GLY A 401 -13.32 2.50 -13.98
C GLY A 401 -12.17 1.85 -14.76
N TYR A 402 -11.47 0.87 -14.19
CA TYR A 402 -10.43 0.11 -14.89
C TYR A 402 -11.01 -0.86 -15.90
N LYS A 403 -10.22 -1.09 -16.94
CA LYS A 403 -10.45 -2.11 -17.97
C LYS A 403 -9.18 -2.94 -18.14
N ARG A 404 -9.31 -4.14 -18.72
CA ARG A 404 -8.18 -5.01 -19.04
C ARG A 404 -7.96 -5.09 -20.54
N ASN A 405 -6.71 -4.96 -20.98
CA ASN A 405 -6.36 -5.07 -22.39
C ASN A 405 -5.99 -6.52 -22.78
N LYS A 406 -5.61 -6.74 -24.05
CA LYS A 406 -5.23 -8.07 -24.56
C LYS A 406 -3.99 -8.69 -23.89
N HIS A 407 -3.22 -7.88 -23.18
CA HIS A 407 -2.05 -8.29 -22.39
C HIS A 407 -2.37 -8.38 -20.90
N ASP A 408 -3.64 -8.22 -20.55
CA ASP A 408 -4.15 -8.30 -19.19
C ASP A 408 -3.50 -7.26 -18.25
N TYR A 409 -3.13 -6.10 -18.80
CA TYR A 409 -2.83 -4.90 -18.02
C TYR A 409 -4.11 -4.11 -17.72
N LEU A 410 -4.17 -3.54 -16.53
CA LEU A 410 -5.17 -2.55 -16.14
C LEU A 410 -4.89 -1.24 -16.89
N TYR A 411 -5.95 -0.68 -17.46
CA TYR A 411 -5.90 0.61 -18.12
C TYR A 411 -7.15 1.44 -17.85
N ARG A 412 -7.01 2.73 -18.11
CA ARG A 412 -8.06 3.75 -17.99
C ARG A 412 -8.19 4.51 -19.30
N ILE A 413 -9.37 5.08 -19.55
CA ILE A 413 -9.64 5.94 -20.71
C ILE A 413 -10.07 7.35 -20.33
N ASP A 414 -10.22 7.59 -19.04
CA ASP A 414 -10.68 8.84 -18.42
C ASP A 414 -9.53 9.63 -17.78
N ILE A 415 -8.28 9.16 -17.92
CA ILE A 415 -7.09 9.93 -17.52
C ILE A 415 -7.00 11.14 -18.47
N PRO A 416 -7.11 12.39 -17.95
CA PRO A 416 -7.32 13.55 -18.80
C PRO A 416 -6.14 13.84 -19.73
N ALA A 417 -4.92 13.69 -19.22
CA ALA A 417 -3.73 14.00 -19.99
C ALA A 417 -2.53 13.16 -19.59
N MET A 418 -1.53 13.13 -20.45
CA MET A 418 -0.18 12.64 -20.14
C MET A 418 0.86 13.65 -20.63
N PHE A 419 2.02 13.68 -19.97
CA PHE A 419 3.11 14.58 -20.33
C PHE A 419 4.22 13.83 -21.06
N ARG A 420 4.82 14.48 -22.06
CA ARG A 420 5.94 13.90 -22.80
C ARG A 420 6.93 14.98 -23.21
N ALA A 421 8.19 14.77 -22.86
CA ALA A 421 9.27 15.48 -23.53
C ALA A 421 9.50 14.88 -24.92
N ASP A 422 9.60 15.73 -25.93
CA ASP A 422 10.00 15.34 -27.28
C ASP A 422 10.87 16.42 -27.94
N LEU A 423 11.68 16.04 -28.94
CA LEU A 423 12.54 16.97 -29.68
C LEU A 423 11.87 17.52 -30.93
N ARG A 424 10.81 16.87 -31.40
CA ARG A 424 10.10 17.30 -32.59
C ARG A 424 9.45 18.65 -32.33
N THR A 425 9.55 19.56 -33.29
CA THR A 425 9.00 20.91 -33.18
C THR A 425 7.47 20.84 -33.21
N PRO A 426 6.75 21.81 -32.62
CA PRO A 426 5.30 21.87 -32.75
C PRO A 426 4.86 22.02 -34.22
N PHE A 427 5.70 22.65 -35.06
CA PHE A 427 5.41 22.81 -36.49
C PHE A 427 5.45 21.49 -37.25
N GLU A 428 6.43 20.63 -36.96
CA GLU A 428 6.49 19.27 -37.51
C GLU A 428 5.22 18.49 -37.16
N LEU A 429 4.85 18.45 -35.87
CA LEU A 429 3.66 17.71 -35.42
C LEU A 429 2.38 18.26 -36.04
N ALA A 430 2.25 19.58 -36.16
CA ALA A 430 1.11 20.23 -36.79
C ALA A 430 1.02 19.94 -38.29
N ARG A 431 2.15 20.00 -39.01
CA ARG A 431 2.23 19.76 -40.47
C ARG A 431 1.85 18.34 -40.83
N ASP A 432 2.36 17.38 -40.06
CA ASP A 432 2.09 15.95 -40.25
C ASP A 432 0.72 15.53 -39.68
N LYS A 433 0.09 16.43 -38.92
CA LYS A 433 -1.22 16.28 -38.26
C LYS A 433 -1.26 15.16 -37.22
N ARG A 434 -0.10 14.65 -36.80
CA ARG A 434 0.03 13.52 -35.90
C ARG A 434 1.40 13.46 -35.23
N LEU A 435 1.49 12.67 -34.17
CA LEU A 435 2.71 12.24 -33.50
C LEU A 435 2.82 10.73 -33.63
N VAL A 436 3.89 10.26 -34.27
CA VAL A 436 4.20 8.82 -34.40
C VAL A 436 5.40 8.43 -33.53
N LYS A 437 5.51 7.17 -33.09
CA LYS A 437 6.66 6.71 -32.29
C LYS A 437 7.91 6.58 -33.17
N LEU A 438 8.99 7.31 -32.90
CA LEU A 438 10.24 7.20 -33.66
C LEU A 438 11.03 5.93 -33.30
N ARG A 439 11.13 5.59 -32.03
CA ARG A 439 11.68 4.31 -31.55
C ARG A 439 10.60 3.62 -30.73
N GLY A 440 10.38 2.34 -30.96
CA GLY A 440 9.27 1.60 -30.34
C GLY A 440 9.61 1.11 -28.94
N ASN A 441 8.69 1.34 -28.00
CA ASN A 441 8.58 0.48 -26.84
C ASN A 441 8.04 -0.88 -27.28
N PRO A 442 8.34 -1.96 -26.55
CA PRO A 442 7.62 -3.22 -26.68
C PRO A 442 6.11 -2.97 -26.67
N SER A 443 5.38 -3.51 -27.64
CA SER A 443 3.92 -3.36 -27.74
C SER A 443 3.21 -4.43 -26.92
N ASP A 444 3.75 -4.74 -25.75
CA ASP A 444 3.39 -5.85 -24.87
C ASP A 444 2.52 -5.42 -23.68
N SER A 445 2.30 -4.11 -23.50
CA SER A 445 1.52 -3.60 -22.38
C SER A 445 0.28 -2.82 -22.78
N THR A 446 0.09 -2.49 -24.07
CA THR A 446 -1.09 -1.77 -24.59
C THR A 446 -1.77 -2.54 -25.70
N THR A 447 -3.06 -2.32 -25.96
CA THR A 447 -3.76 -2.99 -27.08
C THR A 447 -3.14 -2.67 -28.44
N LYS A 448 -2.72 -1.43 -28.66
CA LYS A 448 -2.05 -0.95 -29.88
C LYS A 448 -0.56 -0.74 -29.62
N SER A 449 0.06 0.23 -30.29
CA SER A 449 1.46 0.55 -30.06
C SER A 449 1.65 1.26 -28.73
N ALA A 450 2.50 0.71 -27.86
CA ALA A 450 2.84 1.37 -26.61
C ALA A 450 3.64 2.64 -26.87
N PHE A 451 3.22 3.74 -26.24
CA PHE A 451 3.87 5.04 -26.34
C PHE A 451 4.11 5.61 -24.95
N SER A 452 5.37 5.66 -24.55
CA SER A 452 5.81 6.16 -23.24
C SER A 452 5.44 7.62 -23.03
N ALA A 453 4.92 7.89 -21.84
CA ALA A 453 4.62 9.21 -21.33
C ALA A 453 4.63 9.15 -19.79
N THR A 454 4.56 10.29 -19.13
CA THR A 454 4.56 10.34 -17.67
C THR A 454 3.37 11.11 -17.11
N PHE A 455 2.99 10.77 -15.88
CA PHE A 455 1.86 11.38 -15.17
C PHE A 455 2.15 12.77 -14.59
N GLY A 456 3.41 13.23 -14.58
CA GLY A 456 3.81 14.50 -13.97
C GLY A 456 4.63 15.41 -14.89
N ALA A 457 4.32 16.71 -14.89
CA ALA A 457 5.04 17.70 -15.69
C ALA A 457 6.52 17.82 -15.28
N ALA A 458 6.83 17.83 -13.98
CA ALA A 458 8.21 17.86 -13.49
C ALA A 458 9.04 16.66 -13.95
N ASN A 459 8.45 15.45 -13.94
CA ASN A 459 9.13 14.25 -14.41
C ASN A 459 9.37 14.30 -15.92
N ALA A 460 8.43 14.85 -16.69
CA ALA A 460 8.64 15.04 -18.12
C ALA A 460 9.81 16.00 -18.41
N LEU A 461 10.02 17.04 -17.60
CA LEU A 461 11.14 17.97 -17.77
C LEU A 461 12.51 17.30 -17.65
N SER A 462 12.68 16.28 -16.79
CA SER A 462 13.96 15.56 -16.69
C SER A 462 14.34 14.81 -17.96
N TYR A 463 13.39 14.60 -18.88
CA TYR A 463 13.62 13.94 -20.16
C TYR A 463 13.99 14.89 -21.31
N MET A 464 14.13 16.19 -21.05
CA MET A 464 14.46 17.17 -22.10
C MET A 464 15.93 17.16 -22.56
N GLY A 465 16.82 16.41 -21.89
CA GLY A 465 18.26 16.37 -22.22
C GLY A 465 18.60 15.58 -23.50
N PHE A 466 17.81 14.55 -23.85
CA PHE A 466 17.92 13.73 -25.07
C PHE A 466 19.33 13.27 -25.51
N ASP A 467 20.27 13.06 -24.59
CA ASP A 467 21.69 12.96 -24.97
C ASP A 467 22.24 11.54 -25.18
N TYR A 468 21.51 10.44 -24.94
CA TYR A 468 22.22 9.14 -24.97
C TYR A 468 21.51 7.87 -25.44
N TYR A 469 20.18 7.75 -25.54
CA TYR A 469 19.57 6.45 -25.95
C TYR A 469 18.30 6.51 -26.82
N SER A 470 17.83 7.70 -27.19
CA SER A 470 16.71 7.87 -28.11
C SER A 470 17.01 9.08 -28.97
N ASN A 471 17.48 8.91 -30.21
CA ASN A 471 17.88 10.04 -31.05
C ASN A 471 16.85 10.39 -32.14
N PRO A 472 15.70 11.00 -31.79
CA PRO A 472 14.95 11.83 -32.73
C PRO A 472 15.83 12.88 -33.43
N ARG A 473 16.94 13.30 -32.81
CA ARG A 473 17.95 14.18 -33.45
C ARG A 473 18.60 13.57 -34.69
N HIS A 474 18.45 12.26 -34.95
CA HIS A 474 18.93 11.62 -36.17
C HIS A 474 17.95 11.73 -37.34
N TYR A 475 16.75 12.26 -37.13
CA TYR A 475 15.72 12.39 -38.14
C TYR A 475 15.34 13.86 -38.32
N ASN A 476 15.26 14.34 -39.55
CA ASN A 476 14.81 15.71 -39.82
C ASN A 476 13.29 15.86 -39.73
N SER A 477 12.55 14.76 -39.83
CA SER A 477 11.11 14.64 -39.73
C SER A 477 10.73 13.25 -39.22
N GLN A 478 9.60 13.14 -38.54
CA GLN A 478 9.00 11.87 -38.14
C GLN A 478 8.57 10.98 -39.33
N ALA A 479 8.50 11.53 -40.54
CA ALA A 479 8.33 10.79 -41.79
C ALA A 479 9.60 10.08 -42.24
N ASN A 480 10.80 10.56 -41.88
CA ASN A 480 12.03 9.90 -42.30
C ASN A 480 12.13 8.51 -41.67
N ARG A 481 12.21 7.48 -42.53
CA ARG A 481 12.36 6.09 -42.08
C ARG A 481 13.77 5.79 -41.62
N TYR A 482 14.75 6.39 -42.28
CA TYR A 482 16.17 6.21 -42.01
C TYR A 482 16.77 7.47 -41.38
N PRO A 483 17.78 7.34 -40.50
CA PRO A 483 18.47 8.48 -39.95
C PRO A 483 19.29 9.22 -41.04
N GLY A 484 19.46 10.53 -40.89
CA GLY A 484 20.32 11.32 -41.76
C GLY A 484 21.81 11.10 -41.44
N HIS A 485 22.68 11.32 -42.42
CA HIS A 485 24.12 11.07 -42.25
C HIS A 485 24.81 12.15 -41.42
N PHE A 486 25.88 11.78 -40.71
CA PHE A 486 26.75 12.68 -39.94
C PHE A 486 27.85 13.34 -40.79
N SER A 487 28.26 12.69 -41.87
CA SER A 487 29.20 13.20 -42.86
C SER A 487 28.99 12.45 -44.18
N ASP A 488 29.58 12.95 -45.27
CA ASP A 488 29.50 12.29 -46.59
C ASP A 488 30.13 10.88 -46.60
N SER A 489 30.89 10.51 -45.55
CA SER A 489 31.54 9.21 -45.39
C SER A 489 30.84 8.26 -44.39
N ASP A 490 29.80 8.72 -43.69
CA ASP A 490 29.08 7.86 -42.73
C ASP A 490 27.96 7.11 -43.44
N SER A 491 28.01 5.77 -43.43
CA SER A 491 26.88 4.96 -43.86
C SER A 491 25.82 4.93 -42.75
N SER A 492 24.63 5.48 -43.01
CA SER A 492 23.41 5.29 -42.18
C SER A 492 23.11 3.80 -42.00
N SER A 493 23.69 3.21 -40.96
CA SER A 493 23.33 1.89 -40.47
C SER A 493 22.39 2.07 -39.27
N GLY A 494 21.09 1.97 -39.53
CA GLY A 494 20.07 2.09 -38.50
C GLY A 494 18.67 1.96 -39.09
N TYR A 495 17.90 1.00 -38.59
CA TYR A 495 16.48 0.87 -38.89
C TYR A 495 15.67 1.45 -37.72
N ARG A 496 14.54 2.09 -38.02
CA ARG A 496 13.56 2.45 -37.01
C ARG A 496 13.10 1.16 -36.32
N HIS A 497 13.46 0.91 -35.05
CA HIS A 497 13.00 -0.29 -34.33
C HIS A 497 11.47 -0.28 -34.25
N ASN A 498 10.81 -1.02 -35.14
CA ASN A 498 9.39 -1.28 -35.10
C ASN A 498 9.16 -2.75 -35.42
N SER A 499 8.73 -3.52 -34.42
CA SER A 499 8.32 -4.92 -34.57
C SER A 499 6.86 -5.08 -35.00
N ALA A 500 6.11 -3.98 -35.10
CA ALA A 500 4.72 -3.97 -35.54
C ALA A 500 4.64 -3.78 -37.06
N GLU A 501 3.76 -4.52 -37.71
CA GLU A 501 3.49 -4.38 -39.15
C GLU A 501 3.10 -2.92 -39.47
N GLU A 502 3.97 -2.20 -40.19
CA GLU A 502 3.73 -0.81 -40.61
C GLU A 502 2.68 -0.69 -41.72
N SER A 503 2.16 -1.83 -42.19
CA SER A 503 1.19 -1.96 -43.29
C SER A 503 -0.15 -1.25 -43.03
N ASP A 504 -0.49 -0.97 -41.77
CA ASP A 504 -1.74 -0.32 -41.36
C ASP A 504 -1.59 1.18 -41.06
N THR A 505 -0.45 1.81 -41.40
CA THR A 505 -0.26 3.25 -41.19
C THR A 505 -0.61 4.04 -42.45
N SER A 506 -1.59 4.94 -42.38
CA SER A 506 -1.92 5.89 -43.46
C SER A 506 -0.87 7.01 -43.62
N PHE A 507 0.31 6.84 -43.04
CA PHE A 507 1.35 7.86 -42.94
C PHE A 507 2.47 7.45 -43.89
N GLU A 508 2.61 8.19 -44.99
CA GLU A 508 3.65 7.94 -45.97
C GLU A 508 5.02 8.22 -45.35
N MET A 509 5.81 7.16 -45.21
CA MET A 509 7.18 7.27 -44.75
C MET A 509 8.07 7.71 -45.91
N ASP A 510 9.01 8.61 -45.60
CA ASP A 510 10.08 8.97 -46.50
C ASP A 510 11.19 7.92 -46.40
N ASP A 511 11.34 7.13 -47.47
CA ASP A 511 12.36 6.10 -47.61
C ASP A 511 13.73 6.66 -48.05
N SER A 512 13.90 7.99 -48.13
CA SER A 512 15.19 8.62 -48.40
C SER A 512 16.24 8.23 -47.35
N ARG A 513 17.45 7.89 -47.83
CA ARG A 513 18.56 7.40 -47.00
C ARG A 513 19.73 8.38 -46.92
N ASP A 514 19.78 9.37 -47.81
CA ASP A 514 20.95 10.21 -48.05
C ASP A 514 20.62 11.71 -47.92
N TYR A 515 20.08 12.11 -46.77
CA TYR A 515 19.80 13.50 -46.47
C TYR A 515 20.73 14.05 -45.36
N PRO A 516 21.14 15.33 -45.42
CA PRO A 516 21.96 15.94 -44.40
C PRO A 516 21.16 16.10 -43.11
N LEU A 517 21.76 15.71 -41.98
CA LEU A 517 21.10 15.83 -40.69
C LEU A 517 21.14 17.29 -40.18
N LEU A 518 19.96 17.94 -40.14
CA LEU A 518 19.79 19.36 -39.82
C LEU A 518 19.70 19.63 -38.31
N ARG A 519 19.19 18.67 -37.52
CA ARG A 519 18.87 18.86 -36.09
C ARG A 519 20.05 18.71 -35.14
N ARG A 520 21.28 18.58 -35.64
CA ARG A 520 22.46 18.24 -34.80
C ARG A 520 22.78 19.27 -33.74
N LYS A 521 22.49 20.55 -34.02
CA LYS A 521 22.76 21.65 -33.10
C LYS A 521 21.55 21.98 -32.22
N GLN A 522 20.42 21.29 -32.39
CA GLN A 522 19.24 21.54 -31.59
C GLN A 522 19.48 21.14 -30.13
N THR A 523 19.45 22.14 -29.26
CA THR A 523 19.53 21.97 -27.81
C THR A 523 18.17 22.09 -27.13
N LEU A 524 17.18 22.71 -27.80
CA LEU A 524 15.84 22.90 -27.26
C LEU A 524 15.03 21.59 -27.31
N GLY A 525 14.52 21.17 -26.15
CA GLY A 525 13.48 20.16 -26.00
C GLY A 525 12.10 20.79 -25.80
N PHE A 526 11.05 20.03 -26.11
CA PHE A 526 9.67 20.48 -25.97
C PHE A 526 8.90 19.61 -24.99
N LEU A 527 8.13 20.23 -24.10
CA LEU A 527 7.18 19.53 -23.25
C LEU A 527 5.79 19.57 -23.86
N TYR A 528 5.26 18.40 -24.21
CA TYR A 528 3.90 18.26 -24.71
C TYR A 528 2.94 17.74 -23.64
N VAL A 529 1.76 18.35 -23.58
CA VAL A 529 0.57 17.82 -22.89
C VAL A 529 -0.29 17.13 -23.94
N ILE A 530 -0.56 15.84 -23.74
CA ILE A 530 -1.31 15.00 -24.68
C ILE A 530 -2.71 14.75 -24.10
N ASP A 531 -3.76 15.10 -24.84
CA ASP A 531 -5.15 14.77 -24.49
C ASP A 531 -5.41 13.28 -24.67
N THR A 532 -5.47 12.56 -23.54
CA THR A 532 -5.64 11.10 -23.48
C THR A 532 -7.07 10.66 -23.20
N ARG A 533 -8.03 11.59 -23.12
CA ARG A 533 -9.45 11.24 -22.96
C ARG A 533 -9.92 10.35 -24.12
N GLY A 534 -10.51 9.21 -23.78
CA GLY A 534 -10.96 8.19 -24.72
C GLY A 534 -9.84 7.29 -25.28
N ILE A 535 -8.59 7.43 -24.81
CA ILE A 535 -7.44 6.62 -25.23
C ILE A 535 -7.02 5.73 -24.06
N GLU A 536 -6.72 4.46 -24.34
CA GLU A 536 -6.15 3.56 -23.34
C GLU A 536 -4.82 4.12 -22.81
N VAL A 537 -4.78 4.37 -21.50
CA VAL A 537 -3.59 4.70 -20.73
C VAL A 537 -3.35 3.61 -19.70
N VAL A 538 -2.16 3.01 -19.76
CA VAL A 538 -1.72 1.93 -18.88
C VAL A 538 -0.75 2.51 -17.84
N PRO A 539 -1.21 2.78 -16.60
CA PRO A 539 -0.35 3.21 -15.49
C PRO A 539 0.53 2.07 -14.98
N ARG A 540 1.86 2.24 -14.97
CA ARG A 540 2.80 1.22 -14.49
C ARG A 540 2.56 0.88 -13.02
N VAL A 541 2.64 1.90 -12.17
CA VAL A 541 2.57 1.77 -10.70
C VAL A 541 1.26 1.16 -10.25
N GLU A 542 0.13 1.61 -10.81
CA GLU A 542 -1.18 1.03 -10.47
C GLU A 542 -1.27 -0.45 -10.87
N ASN A 543 -0.58 -0.91 -11.93
CA ASN A 543 -0.52 -2.33 -12.26
C ASN A 543 0.38 -3.14 -11.31
N ILE A 544 1.47 -2.56 -10.80
CA ILE A 544 2.31 -3.22 -9.79
C ILE A 544 1.45 -3.51 -8.56
N TYR A 545 0.69 -2.53 -8.08
CA TYR A 545 -0.05 -2.63 -6.82
C TYR A 545 -1.48 -3.14 -6.93
N LEU A 546 -2.08 -3.24 -8.12
CA LEU A 546 -3.48 -3.71 -8.28
C LEU A 546 -3.60 -4.92 -9.22
N ASN A 547 -2.51 -5.33 -9.86
CA ASN A 547 -2.51 -6.40 -10.86
C ASN A 547 -1.26 -7.29 -10.87
N ASP A 548 -0.30 -7.06 -9.95
CA ASP A 548 1.01 -7.72 -9.90
C ASP A 548 1.71 -7.81 -11.27
N LYS A 549 1.61 -6.72 -12.03
CA LYS A 549 2.18 -6.60 -13.38
C LYS A 549 3.05 -5.38 -13.51
N ASP A 550 4.17 -5.55 -14.18
CA ASP A 550 5.16 -4.51 -14.39
C ASP A 550 5.69 -4.52 -15.83
N PHE A 551 6.10 -3.34 -16.30
CA PHE A 551 6.82 -3.15 -17.55
C PHE A 551 7.98 -2.17 -17.34
N ASP A 552 9.01 -2.26 -18.20
CA ASP A 552 10.15 -1.36 -18.14
C ASP A 552 9.73 0.12 -18.26
N GLY A 553 10.15 0.93 -17.28
CA GLY A 553 9.70 2.30 -17.08
C GLY A 553 10.25 2.93 -15.79
N ASP A 554 10.12 4.25 -15.68
CA ASP A 554 10.45 4.99 -14.45
C ASP A 554 9.33 4.90 -13.39
N LYS A 555 9.47 5.68 -12.31
CA LYS A 555 8.51 5.71 -11.20
C LYS A 555 7.15 6.31 -11.56
N LEU A 556 7.05 7.17 -12.57
CA LEU A 556 5.83 7.86 -12.99
C LEU A 556 5.43 7.49 -14.43
N GLU A 557 5.91 6.35 -14.92
CA GLU A 557 5.74 5.92 -16.30
C GLU A 557 4.30 5.43 -16.53
N GLY A 558 3.75 5.86 -17.66
CA GLY A 558 2.53 5.32 -18.23
C GLY A 558 2.70 5.07 -19.72
N ARG A 559 1.94 4.14 -20.26
CA ARG A 559 1.94 3.85 -21.70
C ARG A 559 0.59 4.20 -22.32
N ILE A 560 0.63 5.11 -23.30
CA ILE A 560 -0.53 5.46 -24.12
C ILE A 560 -0.64 4.43 -25.25
N SER A 561 -1.83 3.88 -25.46
CA SER A 561 -2.15 3.00 -26.58
C SER A 561 -2.28 3.82 -27.87
N MET A 562 -1.14 4.08 -28.52
CA MET A 562 -1.08 4.89 -29.72
C MET A 562 -1.72 4.17 -30.91
N PRO A 563 -2.66 4.82 -31.64
CA PRO A 563 -3.17 4.30 -32.91
C PRO A 563 -2.05 4.00 -33.91
N THR A 564 -2.27 3.04 -34.82
CA THR A 564 -1.32 2.76 -35.93
C THR A 564 -1.00 4.03 -36.71
N ARG A 565 -2.01 4.88 -36.94
CA ARG A 565 -1.89 6.18 -37.59
C ARG A 565 -1.17 7.27 -36.77
N GLY A 566 -0.76 7.03 -35.53
CA GLY A 566 -0.22 8.04 -34.61
C GLY A 566 -1.30 8.78 -33.80
N ILE A 567 -0.87 9.56 -32.79
CA ILE A 567 -1.74 10.43 -31.99
C ILE A 567 -2.03 11.70 -32.80
N SER A 568 -3.30 12.08 -32.97
CA SER A 568 -3.68 13.30 -33.73
C SER A 568 -3.03 14.56 -33.13
N ALA A 569 -2.54 15.46 -33.98
CA ALA A 569 -2.00 16.77 -33.57
C ALA A 569 -3.04 17.66 -32.87
N GLU A 570 -4.34 17.40 -33.05
CA GLU A 570 -5.40 18.11 -32.32
C GLU A 570 -5.34 17.84 -30.80
N ARG A 571 -4.76 16.70 -30.40
CA ARG A 571 -4.59 16.26 -29.01
C ARG A 571 -3.26 16.70 -28.41
N ILE A 572 -2.42 17.41 -29.16
CA ILE A 572 -1.06 17.73 -28.75
C ILE A 572 -0.95 19.22 -28.49
N TRP A 573 -0.56 19.55 -27.27
CA TRP A 573 -0.44 20.92 -26.79
C TRP A 573 0.98 21.14 -26.30
N LEU A 574 1.63 22.19 -26.80
CA LEU A 574 2.96 22.58 -26.33
C LEU A 574 2.80 23.43 -25.07
N ALA A 575 3.42 22.98 -23.97
CA ALA A 575 3.50 23.77 -22.75
C ALA A 575 4.50 24.92 -22.94
N SER A 576 4.16 26.09 -22.39
CA SER A 576 5.11 27.20 -22.27
C SER A 576 6.23 26.84 -21.29
N SER A 577 7.39 27.45 -21.47
CA SER A 577 8.59 27.15 -20.68
C SER A 577 8.45 27.46 -19.18
N ASP A 578 7.56 28.39 -18.82
CA ASP A 578 7.19 28.71 -17.44
C ASP A 578 6.13 27.73 -16.85
N LEU A 579 5.65 26.80 -17.66
CA LEU A 579 4.59 25.84 -17.37
C LEU A 579 3.27 26.48 -16.90
N SER A 580 2.98 27.73 -17.25
CA SER A 580 1.73 28.40 -16.85
C SER A 580 0.56 28.07 -17.77
N GLN A 581 0.84 27.72 -19.02
CA GLN A 581 -0.17 27.42 -20.04
C GLN A 581 0.37 26.55 -21.17
N ALA A 582 -0.51 26.07 -22.03
CA ALA A 582 -0.15 25.36 -23.25
C ALA A 582 -1.07 25.77 -24.41
N ALA A 583 -0.58 25.70 -25.65
CA ALA A 583 -1.40 25.90 -26.84
C ALA A 583 -1.29 24.70 -27.79
N ARG A 584 -2.36 24.43 -28.53
CA ARG A 584 -2.39 23.34 -29.51
C ARG A 584 -1.34 23.58 -30.58
N VAL A 585 -0.60 22.54 -30.97
CA VAL A 585 0.48 22.67 -31.98
C VAL A 585 -0.01 23.25 -33.32
N GLY A 586 -1.24 22.92 -33.73
CA GLY A 586 -1.86 23.48 -34.93
C GLY A 586 -2.17 24.97 -34.83
N ASP A 587 -2.49 25.48 -33.65
CA ASP A 587 -2.74 26.92 -33.43
C ASP A 587 -1.42 27.69 -33.37
N ILE A 588 -0.36 27.07 -32.82
CA ILE A 588 1.01 27.61 -32.85
C ILE A 588 1.51 27.75 -34.28
N LEU A 589 1.32 26.73 -35.14
CA LEU A 589 1.68 26.81 -36.55
C LEU A 589 0.91 27.95 -37.26
N ARG A 590 -0.39 28.07 -37.02
CA ARG A 590 -1.22 29.13 -37.62
C ARG A 590 -0.78 30.52 -37.15
N GLN A 591 -0.47 30.67 -35.87
CA GLN A 591 0.02 31.93 -35.29
C GLN A 591 1.38 32.32 -35.84
N ALA A 592 2.26 31.35 -36.12
CA ALA A 592 3.58 31.61 -36.70
C ALA A 592 3.49 32.12 -38.15
N GLY A 593 2.54 31.60 -38.93
CA GLY A 593 2.36 31.96 -40.34
C GLY A 593 3.65 31.78 -41.13
N ASP A 594 4.02 32.80 -41.91
CA ASP A 594 5.22 32.81 -42.76
C ASP A 594 6.53 32.70 -41.96
N ASN A 595 6.52 32.97 -40.65
CA ASN A 595 7.71 32.87 -39.80
C ASN A 595 8.02 31.44 -39.34
N ALA A 596 7.12 30.47 -39.55
CA ALA A 596 7.27 29.11 -39.02
C ALA A 596 8.57 28.43 -39.49
N GLU A 597 8.92 28.56 -40.76
CA GLU A 597 10.15 27.98 -41.33
C GLU A 597 11.42 28.62 -40.73
N GLN A 598 11.40 29.94 -40.52
CA GLN A 598 12.53 30.65 -39.92
C GLN A 598 12.75 30.22 -38.48
N ILE A 599 11.67 30.12 -37.69
CA ILE A 599 11.72 29.69 -36.28
C ILE A 599 12.21 28.24 -36.19
N GLU A 600 11.69 27.34 -37.04
CA GLU A 600 12.11 25.93 -37.06
C GLU A 600 13.61 25.78 -37.39
N LYS A 601 14.11 26.50 -38.40
CA LYS A 601 15.53 26.49 -38.76
C LYS A 601 16.42 27.04 -37.64
N ALA A 602 15.99 28.09 -36.94
CA ALA A 602 16.69 28.63 -35.77
C ALA A 602 16.76 27.60 -34.62
N THR A 603 15.66 26.88 -34.37
CA THR A 603 15.61 25.79 -33.40
C THR A 603 16.59 24.67 -33.77
N TRP A 604 16.62 24.22 -35.03
CA TRP A 604 17.55 23.20 -35.49
C TRP A 604 19.02 23.64 -35.44
N ALA A 605 19.28 24.92 -35.69
CA ALA A 605 20.62 25.51 -35.61
C ALA A 605 21.11 25.70 -34.17
N GLY A 606 20.26 25.50 -33.16
CA GLY A 606 20.60 25.69 -31.74
C GLY A 606 20.69 27.15 -31.31
N THR A 607 20.28 28.10 -32.16
CA THR A 607 20.39 29.53 -31.86
C THR A 607 19.42 29.98 -30.78
N ASP A 608 18.31 29.26 -30.63
CA ASP A 608 17.27 29.53 -29.62
C ASP A 608 17.63 29.00 -28.21
N GLY A 609 18.67 28.16 -28.11
CA GLY A 609 18.99 27.44 -26.88
C GLY A 609 19.88 28.19 -25.89
N SER A 610 20.53 29.28 -26.30
CA SER A 610 21.44 30.05 -25.44
C SER A 610 20.73 30.82 -24.32
N ASP A 611 19.43 31.10 -24.47
CA ASP A 611 18.58 31.73 -23.44
C ASP A 611 17.90 30.71 -22.49
N SER A 612 18.02 29.41 -22.76
CA SER A 612 17.31 28.35 -22.01
C SER A 612 17.94 27.97 -20.67
N TYR A 613 19.23 28.24 -20.48
CA TYR A 613 19.96 27.77 -19.31
C TYR A 613 19.62 28.51 -18.01
N PHE A 614 19.04 29.71 -18.09
CA PHE A 614 18.78 30.50 -16.88
C PHE A 614 17.39 31.14 -16.85
N PHE A 615 16.94 31.95 -17.82
CA PHE A 615 15.61 32.58 -17.79
C PHE A 615 15.24 33.16 -19.18
N GLY A 616 14.09 32.80 -19.77
CA GLY A 616 13.35 33.73 -20.64
C GLY A 616 12.93 33.24 -22.04
N THR A 617 11.65 32.91 -22.19
CA THR A 617 10.83 33.00 -23.42
C THR A 617 11.47 32.60 -24.76
N THR A 618 11.21 31.36 -25.20
CA THR A 618 11.45 30.91 -26.57
C THR A 618 10.56 31.63 -27.60
N ALA A 619 10.88 31.49 -28.89
CA ALA A 619 9.97 31.92 -29.96
C ALA A 619 8.56 31.27 -29.82
N TYR A 620 8.50 30.03 -29.34
CA TYR A 620 7.25 29.32 -29.11
C TYR A 620 6.46 29.88 -27.91
N ASP A 621 7.13 30.29 -26.83
CA ASP A 621 6.47 30.94 -25.70
C ASP A 621 5.81 32.26 -26.10
N ARG A 622 6.45 33.01 -27.01
CA ARG A 622 5.86 34.21 -27.61
C ARG A 622 4.61 33.89 -28.43
N LEU A 623 4.64 32.82 -29.24
CA LEU A 623 3.47 32.37 -30.01
C LEU A 623 2.32 31.94 -29.09
N ILE A 624 2.60 31.14 -28.05
CA ILE A 624 1.61 30.73 -27.05
C ILE A 624 1.01 31.97 -26.37
N SER A 625 1.85 32.93 -26.00
CA SER A 625 1.40 34.19 -25.40
C SER A 625 0.52 34.98 -26.36
N GLN A 626 0.89 35.11 -27.64
CA GLN A 626 0.06 35.81 -28.63
C GLN A 626 -1.31 35.15 -28.85
N ILE A 627 -1.36 33.81 -28.84
CA ILE A 627 -2.62 33.06 -28.90
C ILE A 627 -3.48 33.42 -27.67
N ALA A 628 -2.89 33.43 -26.47
CA ALA A 628 -3.62 33.79 -25.26
C ALA A 628 -4.13 35.24 -25.30
N HIS A 629 -3.29 36.21 -25.69
CA HIS A 629 -3.65 37.64 -25.73
C HIS A 629 -4.71 37.97 -26.80
N SER A 630 -4.77 37.19 -27.87
CA SER A 630 -5.79 37.36 -28.93
C SER A 630 -7.13 36.68 -28.60
N GLY A 631 -7.28 36.11 -27.40
CA GLY A 631 -8.49 35.38 -27.00
C GLY A 631 -8.57 33.97 -27.60
N GLY A 632 -7.46 33.44 -28.11
CA GLY A 632 -7.35 32.07 -28.57
C GLY A 632 -7.43 31.05 -27.43
N ILE A 633 -7.64 29.79 -27.79
CA ILE A 633 -7.82 28.70 -26.83
C ILE A 633 -6.46 28.28 -26.29
N VAL A 634 -6.27 28.39 -24.97
CA VAL A 634 -5.08 27.90 -24.25
C VAL A 634 -5.49 27.01 -23.09
N LEU A 635 -4.73 25.95 -22.85
CA LEU A 635 -4.83 25.14 -21.64
C LEU A 635 -4.10 25.86 -20.51
N LYS A 636 -4.73 26.01 -19.35
CA LYS A 636 -4.09 26.59 -18.16
C LYS A 636 -3.46 25.50 -17.30
N LEU A 637 -2.27 25.79 -16.79
CA LEU A 637 -1.46 24.88 -15.96
C LEU A 637 -1.11 25.58 -14.63
N PRO A 638 -2.09 25.84 -13.74
CA PRO A 638 -1.91 26.70 -12.58
C PRO A 638 -0.92 26.15 -11.54
N LYS A 639 -0.62 24.84 -11.57
CA LYS A 639 0.34 24.19 -10.68
C LYS A 639 1.77 24.16 -11.24
N GLY A 640 2.00 24.67 -12.46
CA GLY A 640 3.31 24.71 -13.09
C GLY A 640 3.95 23.32 -13.15
N LYS A 641 5.18 23.20 -12.63
CA LYS A 641 5.90 21.93 -12.52
C LYS A 641 5.20 20.87 -11.67
N ASN A 642 4.34 21.27 -10.73
CA ASN A 642 3.59 20.36 -9.85
C ASN A 642 2.26 19.90 -10.47
N THR A 643 2.05 20.14 -11.77
CA THR A 643 0.85 19.68 -12.48
C THR A 643 0.98 18.18 -12.80
N HIS A 644 -0.06 17.41 -12.47
CA HIS A 644 -0.19 16.00 -12.79
C HIS A 644 -1.34 15.76 -13.79
N SER A 645 -1.41 14.55 -14.34
CA SER A 645 -2.40 14.14 -15.34
C SER A 645 -3.85 14.47 -14.95
N ASN A 646 -4.20 14.23 -13.68
CA ASN A 646 -5.55 14.48 -13.16
C ASN A 646 -5.84 15.96 -12.84
N ASP A 647 -4.83 16.83 -12.86
CA ASP A 647 -5.02 18.28 -12.66
C ASP A 647 -5.48 18.99 -13.94
N ILE A 648 -5.39 18.32 -15.09
CA ILE A 648 -5.69 18.92 -16.39
C ILE A 648 -7.19 19.05 -16.62
N THR A 649 -7.64 20.29 -16.76
CA THR A 649 -8.98 20.62 -17.26
C THR A 649 -8.86 21.17 -18.67
N TRP A 650 -9.34 20.42 -19.66
CA TRP A 650 -9.23 20.81 -21.05
C TRP A 650 -10.17 21.99 -21.37
N PRO A 651 -9.67 23.05 -22.05
CA PRO A 651 -10.48 24.20 -22.48
C PRO A 651 -11.37 23.87 -23.70
N VAL A 652 -11.39 22.61 -24.12
CA VAL A 652 -12.15 22.10 -25.26
C VAL A 652 -12.86 20.82 -24.88
N ALA A 653 -14.02 20.59 -25.51
CA ALA A 653 -14.74 19.33 -25.41
C ALA A 653 -13.82 18.16 -25.78
N GLU A 654 -14.14 16.98 -25.26
CA GLU A 654 -13.43 15.76 -25.61
C GLU A 654 -13.41 15.58 -27.13
N HIS A 655 -12.22 15.38 -27.69
CA HIS A 655 -12.03 15.20 -29.12
C HIS A 655 -12.61 13.85 -29.56
N TYR A 656 -13.92 13.80 -29.80
CA TYR A 656 -14.59 12.72 -30.52
C TYR A 656 -14.53 12.98 -32.02
N ARG A 657 -13.63 12.32 -32.75
CA ARG A 657 -13.80 12.07 -34.18
C ARG A 657 -13.19 10.71 -34.57
N ALA A 658 -14.08 9.87 -35.10
CA ALA A 658 -13.92 8.60 -35.84
C ALA A 658 -12.50 8.05 -36.10
#